data_AF-A0A432ICU4-F1
#
_entry.id   AF-A0A432ICU4-F1
#
_cell.length_a   1.000
_cell.length_b   1.000
_cell.length_c   1.000
_cell.angle_alpha   90.00
_cell.angle_beta   90.00
_cell.angle_gamma   90.00
#
_symmetry.space_group_name_H-M   'P 1'
#
loop_
_entity.id
_entity.type
_entity.pdbx_description
1 polymer ?
#
loop_
_entity_poly.entity_id
_entity_poly.type
_entity_poly.pdbx_seq_one_letter_code
_entity_poly.pdbx_strand_id
1 'polypeptide(L)'
;MVSGSPTQQRGMALLMVILVLAALAAIGTPFVISMRLQEMGAAHSVSQQKARLGARSARSHALSHLFDTHHSRERDNWSPGSAAPDLIDGLDELDVVFPENFNATAVAGSGPDVFRVRGDSRLVLDARVTDEQGKVNINTSMPNLIGNLLAGSHLSKAIGYEQDLGELPIDDTSSFPADDDPDTIDGVVVILNPIFFTVEAISYTGKTETALTGIFRGQYLSGTWEHQKGWPVFDLRGLKVFLHRLANLSDGEIATFRTPIGIRQIADWSVVPYFLQTLAVVGLNFDNMAEWGLTPEMLVRAGLDPAMLQKDAEEVDEAEYREARSMLLKNNIPKEVVDLIESVRGKAAVIEAAKLAKDVFNLDKARGNAFKGVYLTFIAPELKKIKTRSKSYFPSAILAYQEIFDLPGMETFSASEFEQIRDYITTTSTQPRAWSQEQMVEGKITNNALLGVPQMRLPRYDFFNPGTVVRIRSIDDPSKVEYGLAAGAFPTPRRGFRGMGAGAIFQGGVILKEPLRYEWAEREALVSAALRHPININTAPRKVIEAVLTGLTTDRFQPRFNSVTVSEAKALTDLLIDAMPIMGFADFRQVVENAQLSGVLGGRDSEAILINALNPNQPRLSISTTGFCYSTSEIYTVESTGVSRNAAGT
;
A
#
# COMPACT_ATOMS: atom_id res chain seq x y z
N MET A 1 -89.28 -1.61 50.23
CA MET A 1 -88.01 -2.36 50.24
C MET A 1 -86.89 -1.37 50.54
N VAL A 2 -86.27 -1.58 51.70
CA VAL A 2 -85.20 -0.86 52.43
C VAL A 2 -84.94 0.63 52.10
N SER A 3 -85.29 1.46 53.10
CA SER A 3 -84.96 2.88 53.28
C SER A 3 -83.51 3.08 53.75
N GLY A 4 -82.71 3.86 53.01
CA GLY A 4 -81.37 4.29 53.43
C GLY A 4 -81.39 5.62 54.19
N SER A 5 -80.54 5.76 55.21
CA SER A 5 -80.44 6.97 56.06
C SER A 5 -79.81 8.17 55.33
N PRO A 6 -80.07 9.43 55.72
CA PRO A 6 -79.47 10.63 55.09
C PRO A 6 -77.93 10.67 55.15
N THR A 7 -77.31 9.93 56.09
CA THR A 7 -75.85 9.70 56.15
C THR A 7 -75.37 8.70 55.09
N GLN A 8 -76.17 7.70 54.72
CA GLN A 8 -75.88 6.77 53.62
C GLN A 8 -75.91 7.45 52.25
N GLN A 9 -76.84 8.39 52.03
CA GLN A 9 -76.91 9.16 50.78
C GLN A 9 -75.71 10.10 50.60
N ARG A 10 -75.22 10.72 51.68
CA ARG A 10 -73.99 11.54 51.66
C ARG A 10 -72.72 10.71 51.45
N GLY A 11 -72.64 9.51 52.03
CA GLY A 11 -71.52 8.57 51.82
C GLY A 11 -71.46 8.02 50.39
N MET A 12 -72.61 7.67 49.80
CA MET A 12 -72.69 7.22 48.40
C MET A 12 -72.35 8.32 47.40
N ALA A 13 -72.79 9.57 47.64
CA ALA A 13 -72.42 10.70 46.80
C ALA A 13 -70.91 10.97 46.82
N LEU A 14 -70.26 10.86 47.99
CA LEU A 14 -68.81 11.04 48.12
C LEU A 14 -68.02 9.93 47.42
N LEU A 15 -68.46 8.66 47.55
CA LEU A 15 -67.86 7.54 46.81
C LEU A 15 -68.03 7.68 45.29
N MET A 16 -69.18 8.16 44.84
CA MET A 16 -69.43 8.40 43.41
C MET A 16 -68.52 9.51 42.86
N VAL A 17 -68.33 10.61 43.60
CA VAL A 17 -67.40 11.68 43.23
C VAL A 17 -65.96 11.19 43.18
N ILE A 18 -65.52 10.41 44.17
CA ILE A 18 -64.17 9.83 44.18
C ILE A 18 -63.98 8.87 43.01
N LEU A 19 -64.99 8.05 42.68
CA LEU A 19 -64.92 7.11 41.55
C LEU A 19 -64.90 7.84 40.21
N VAL A 20 -65.66 8.93 40.06
CA VAL A 20 -65.62 9.79 38.87
C VAL A 20 -64.26 10.51 38.76
N LEU A 21 -63.71 11.02 39.86
CA LEU A 21 -62.38 11.64 39.86
C LEU A 21 -61.27 10.61 39.57
N ALA A 22 -61.37 9.40 40.10
CA ALA A 22 -60.44 8.31 39.82
C ALA A 22 -60.52 7.88 38.35
N ALA A 23 -61.73 7.78 37.78
CA ALA A 23 -61.93 7.50 36.36
C ALA A 23 -61.38 8.63 35.46
N LEU A 24 -61.62 9.90 35.82
CA LEU A 24 -61.06 11.06 35.11
C LEU A 24 -59.53 11.12 35.21
N ALA A 25 -58.95 10.80 36.36
CA ALA A 25 -57.49 10.74 36.53
C ALA A 25 -56.88 9.56 35.74
N ALA A 26 -57.53 8.39 35.74
CA ALA A 26 -57.10 7.23 34.97
C ALA A 26 -57.15 7.48 33.45
N ILE A 27 -58.12 8.27 32.98
CA ILE A 27 -58.22 8.67 31.57
C ILE A 27 -57.26 9.83 31.25
N GLY A 28 -57.14 10.83 32.12
CA GLY A 28 -56.32 12.03 31.86
C GLY A 28 -54.81 11.80 31.94
N THR A 29 -54.35 10.88 32.79
CA THR A 29 -52.91 10.62 32.99
C THR A 29 -52.20 10.12 31.71
N PRO A 30 -52.74 9.14 30.96
CA PRO A 30 -52.18 8.74 29.66
C PRO A 30 -52.08 9.88 28.64
N PHE A 31 -53.05 10.80 28.60
CA PHE A 31 -53.01 11.96 27.70
C PHE A 31 -51.90 12.94 28.08
N VAL A 32 -51.74 13.25 29.36
CA VAL A 32 -50.67 14.13 29.84
C VAL A 32 -49.29 13.52 29.55
N ILE A 33 -49.13 12.21 29.76
CA ILE A 33 -47.89 11.49 29.41
C ILE A 33 -47.65 11.51 27.90
N SER A 34 -48.68 11.25 27.09
CA SER A 34 -48.58 11.27 25.62
C SER A 34 -48.20 12.66 25.09
N MET A 35 -48.83 13.73 25.63
CA MET A 35 -48.49 15.11 25.28
C MET A 35 -47.05 15.45 25.65
N ARG A 36 -46.59 15.04 26.84
CA ARG A 36 -45.20 15.25 27.28
C ARG A 36 -44.20 14.50 26.39
N LEU A 37 -44.50 13.26 26.00
CA LEU A 37 -43.67 12.48 25.09
C LEU A 37 -43.64 13.08 23.68
N GLN A 38 -44.78 13.58 23.18
CA GLN A 38 -44.85 14.29 21.90
C GLN A 38 -44.06 15.60 21.93
N GLU A 39 -44.15 16.36 23.02
CA GLU A 39 -43.36 17.58 23.23
C GLU A 39 -41.86 17.27 23.27
N MET A 40 -41.44 16.24 24.02
CA MET A 40 -40.05 15.79 24.06
C MET A 40 -39.55 15.32 22.68
N GLY A 41 -40.38 14.58 21.94
CA GLY A 41 -40.07 14.12 20.59
C GLY A 41 -39.93 15.28 19.60
N ALA A 42 -40.83 16.26 19.66
CA ALA A 42 -40.77 17.47 18.86
C ALA A 42 -39.51 18.30 19.19
N ALA A 43 -39.21 18.49 20.48
CA ALA A 43 -38.01 19.19 20.93
C ALA A 43 -36.71 18.51 20.49
N HIS A 44 -36.66 17.17 20.56
CA HIS A 44 -35.54 16.38 20.06
C HIS A 44 -35.36 16.54 18.54
N SER A 45 -36.44 16.41 17.76
CA SER A 45 -36.42 16.59 16.31
C SER A 45 -35.92 17.99 15.91
N VAL A 46 -36.42 19.04 16.57
CA VAL A 46 -35.96 20.42 16.37
C VAL A 46 -34.48 20.57 16.70
N SER A 47 -34.02 19.98 17.80
CA SER A 47 -32.60 20.04 18.20
C SER A 47 -31.70 19.31 17.20
N GLN A 48 -32.13 18.15 16.68
CA GLN A 48 -31.40 17.41 15.65
C GLN A 48 -31.32 18.19 14.32
N GLN A 49 -32.40 18.87 13.92
CA GLN A 49 -32.38 19.74 12.73
C GLN A 49 -31.46 20.95 12.94
N LYS A 50 -31.49 21.58 14.13
CA LYS A 50 -30.56 22.67 14.48
C LYS A 50 -29.11 22.21 14.45
N ALA A 51 -28.80 21.03 14.99
CA ALA A 51 -27.47 20.44 14.95
C ALA A 51 -26.99 20.21 13.50
N ARG A 52 -27.85 19.65 12.63
CA ARG A 52 -27.54 19.44 11.21
C ARG A 52 -27.31 20.75 10.45
N LEU A 53 -28.14 21.76 10.69
CA LEU A 53 -27.95 23.09 10.09
C LEU A 53 -26.66 23.74 10.61
N GLY A 54 -26.38 23.61 11.90
CA GLY A 54 -25.13 24.05 12.50
C GLY A 54 -23.91 23.41 11.84
N ALA A 55 -23.90 22.09 11.67
CA ALA A 55 -22.81 21.39 10.98
C ALA A 55 -22.64 21.88 9.52
N ARG A 56 -23.74 22.18 8.82
CA ARG A 56 -23.67 22.78 7.47
C ARG A 56 -23.08 24.18 7.48
N SER A 57 -23.48 25.03 8.44
CA SER A 57 -22.91 26.36 8.62
C SER A 57 -21.41 26.29 8.94
N ALA A 58 -21.00 25.36 9.79
CA ALA A 58 -19.59 25.13 10.12
C ALA A 58 -18.78 24.73 8.87
N ARG A 59 -19.32 23.84 8.04
CA ARG A 59 -18.72 23.49 6.75
C ARG A 59 -18.63 24.70 5.81
N SER A 60 -19.69 25.50 5.68
CA SER A 60 -19.66 26.70 4.83
C SER A 60 -18.62 27.72 5.30
N HIS A 61 -18.44 27.89 6.61
CA HIS A 61 -17.40 28.74 7.18
C HIS A 61 -16.00 28.22 6.84
N ALA A 62 -15.75 26.92 7.06
CA ALA A 62 -14.49 26.28 6.68
C ALA A 62 -14.18 26.44 5.18
N LEU A 63 -15.18 26.24 4.30
CA LEU A 63 -15.00 26.46 2.86
C LEU A 63 -14.68 27.91 2.53
N SER A 64 -15.34 28.87 3.19
CA SER A 64 -15.04 30.29 3.00
C SER A 64 -13.61 30.64 3.41
N HIS A 65 -13.13 30.06 4.52
CA HIS A 65 -11.75 30.22 4.98
C HIS A 65 -10.76 29.68 3.95
N LEU A 66 -10.96 28.46 3.44
CA LEU A 66 -10.12 27.86 2.40
C LEU A 66 -10.15 28.66 1.07
N PHE A 67 -11.26 29.34 0.76
CA PHE A 67 -11.29 30.24 -0.39
C PHE A 67 -10.41 31.47 -0.22
N ASP A 68 -10.16 31.92 1.01
CA ASP A 68 -9.30 33.07 1.27
C ASP A 68 -7.81 32.70 1.22
N THR A 69 -7.47 31.44 1.51
CA THR A 69 -6.11 30.87 1.39
C THR A 69 -5.85 30.20 0.03
N HIS A 70 -6.82 30.17 -0.87
CA HIS A 70 -6.65 29.55 -2.19
C HIS A 70 -5.57 30.24 -3.02
N HIS A 71 -4.75 29.48 -3.75
CA HIS A 71 -3.58 29.97 -4.50
C HIS A 71 -3.80 31.25 -5.32
N SER A 72 -5.00 31.41 -5.90
CA SER A 72 -5.33 32.56 -6.75
C SER A 72 -5.44 33.85 -5.93
N ARG A 73 -5.99 33.75 -4.72
CA ARG A 73 -6.17 34.87 -3.79
C ARG A 73 -4.86 35.27 -3.15
N GLU A 74 -4.03 34.30 -2.81
CA GLU A 74 -2.70 34.57 -2.28
C GLU A 74 -1.82 35.27 -3.31
N ARG A 75 -1.90 34.84 -4.58
CA ARG A 75 -1.17 35.48 -5.67
C ARG A 75 -1.63 36.92 -5.93
N ASP A 76 -2.91 37.23 -5.72
CA ASP A 76 -3.41 38.61 -5.82
C ASP A 76 -2.84 39.52 -4.71
N ASN A 77 -2.51 38.93 -3.55
CA ASN A 77 -1.91 39.63 -2.41
C ASN A 77 -0.37 39.57 -2.42
N TRP A 78 0.24 38.83 -3.35
CA TRP A 78 1.69 38.63 -3.41
C TRP A 78 2.42 39.87 -3.96
N SER A 79 3.58 40.16 -3.37
CA SER A 79 4.46 41.25 -3.78
C SER A 79 5.80 40.70 -4.31
N PRO A 80 6.33 41.23 -5.42
CA PRO A 80 7.64 40.80 -5.94
C PRO A 80 8.76 40.95 -4.87
N GLY A 81 9.48 39.85 -4.61
CA GLY A 81 10.61 39.83 -3.66
C GLY A 81 10.36 39.02 -2.37
N SER A 82 9.12 38.60 -2.10
CA SER A 82 8.81 37.56 -1.11
C SER A 82 8.66 36.19 -1.79
N ALA A 83 8.78 35.10 -1.02
CA ALA A 83 8.40 33.76 -1.51
C ALA A 83 6.97 33.80 -2.05
N ALA A 84 6.74 33.08 -3.15
CA ALA A 84 5.41 33.00 -3.74
C ALA A 84 4.55 32.10 -2.84
N PRO A 85 3.50 32.64 -2.19
CA PRO A 85 2.70 31.88 -1.23
C PRO A 85 1.98 30.70 -1.91
N ASP A 86 1.63 30.84 -3.19
CA ASP A 86 0.88 29.86 -3.99
C ASP A 86 1.60 28.52 -4.26
N LEU A 87 2.82 28.33 -3.74
CA LEU A 87 3.62 27.13 -3.91
C LEU A 87 3.86 26.39 -2.59
N ILE A 88 3.41 26.94 -1.46
CA ILE A 88 3.74 26.46 -0.12
C ILE A 88 2.51 26.61 0.76
N ASP A 89 1.97 25.49 1.23
CA ASP A 89 0.76 25.47 2.04
C ASP A 89 1.04 24.78 3.38
N GLY A 90 0.74 25.45 4.48
CA GLY A 90 1.02 25.01 5.86
C GLY A 90 -0.21 24.60 6.68
N LEU A 91 0.02 24.19 7.93
CA LEU A 91 -1.07 23.90 8.88
C LEU A 91 -1.86 25.15 9.29
N ASP A 92 -1.25 26.32 9.20
CA ASP A 92 -1.87 27.61 9.51
C ASP A 92 -3.00 27.98 8.55
N GLU A 93 -2.91 27.57 7.28
CA GLU A 93 -3.98 27.74 6.28
C GLU A 93 -5.17 26.80 6.52
N LEU A 94 -4.97 25.72 7.28
CA LEU A 94 -6.01 24.75 7.60
C LEU A 94 -6.74 25.05 8.92
N ASP A 95 -6.24 26.02 9.71
CA ASP A 95 -6.76 26.32 11.05
C ASP A 95 -8.04 27.18 10.99
N VAL A 96 -9.18 26.48 10.89
CA VAL A 96 -10.50 27.13 10.85
C VAL A 96 -10.89 27.68 12.22
N VAL A 97 -10.70 28.98 12.41
CA VAL A 97 -11.14 29.68 13.61
C VAL A 97 -12.62 30.04 13.54
N PHE A 98 -13.41 29.55 14.50
CA PHE A 98 -14.78 29.99 14.73
C PHE A 98 -14.81 31.12 15.76
N PRO A 99 -15.32 32.32 15.41
CA PRO A 99 -15.48 33.39 16.39
C PRO A 99 -16.48 32.97 17.48
N GLU A 100 -16.26 33.44 18.71
CA GLU A 100 -17.17 33.14 19.83
C GLU A 100 -18.59 33.64 19.59
N ASN A 101 -18.71 34.73 18.83
CA ASN A 101 -19.96 35.42 18.52
C ASN A 101 -20.03 35.81 17.05
N PHE A 102 -21.19 35.63 16.42
CA PHE A 102 -21.49 36.24 15.11
C PHE A 102 -22.58 37.29 15.28
N ASN A 103 -22.39 38.47 14.71
CA ASN A 103 -23.48 39.43 14.54
C ASN A 103 -24.25 39.06 13.28
N ALA A 104 -25.54 38.75 13.41
CA ALA A 104 -26.39 38.41 12.27
C ALA A 104 -27.41 39.52 12.06
N THR A 105 -27.46 40.06 10.84
CA THR A 105 -28.52 41.00 10.45
C THR A 105 -29.80 40.20 10.20
N ALA A 106 -30.79 40.31 11.09
CA ALA A 106 -32.05 39.59 10.98
C ALA A 106 -32.80 40.04 9.70
N VAL A 107 -33.02 39.10 8.77
CA VAL A 107 -33.70 39.35 7.49
C VAL A 107 -35.18 39.75 7.66
N ALA A 108 -35.78 39.50 8.84
CA ALA A 108 -37.20 39.76 9.09
C ALA A 108 -37.54 40.14 10.56
N GLY A 109 -36.74 41.00 11.19
CA GLY A 109 -37.17 41.77 12.38
C GLY A 109 -37.44 41.00 13.68
N SER A 110 -37.17 39.70 13.75
CA SER A 110 -37.13 38.98 15.02
C SER A 110 -36.11 37.85 14.96
N GLY A 111 -34.99 38.06 15.65
CA GLY A 111 -33.88 37.12 15.78
C GLY A 111 -32.86 37.70 16.76
N PRO A 112 -32.03 36.89 17.42
CA PRO A 112 -30.96 37.41 18.27
C PRO A 112 -29.94 38.17 17.41
N ASP A 113 -29.57 39.38 17.82
CA ASP A 113 -28.55 40.20 17.14
C ASP A 113 -27.16 39.54 17.17
N VAL A 114 -26.93 38.66 18.15
CA VAL A 114 -25.67 37.95 18.37
C VAL A 114 -25.92 36.47 18.57
N PHE A 115 -25.33 35.64 17.72
CA PHE A 115 -25.28 34.19 17.89
C PHE A 115 -24.00 33.81 18.63
N ARG A 116 -24.13 33.16 19.80
CA ARG A 116 -23.00 32.55 20.52
C ARG A 116 -22.72 31.16 19.98
N VAL A 117 -21.46 30.89 19.66
CA VAL A 117 -21.03 29.75 18.82
C VAL A 117 -20.18 28.75 19.59
N ARG A 118 -19.35 29.25 20.52
CA ARG A 118 -18.56 28.48 21.47
C ARG A 118 -18.93 28.94 22.90
N GLY A 119 -18.93 28.02 23.87
CA GLY A 119 -19.29 28.31 25.29
C GLY A 119 -20.66 27.76 25.75
N ASP A 120 -21.33 28.43 26.70
CA ASP A 120 -22.66 28.07 27.25
C ASP A 120 -23.83 28.32 26.27
N SER A 121 -23.56 28.18 24.97
CA SER A 121 -24.54 28.38 23.91
C SER A 121 -25.47 27.17 23.77
N ARG A 122 -26.65 27.41 23.16
CA ARG A 122 -27.56 26.33 22.74
C ARG A 122 -27.06 25.57 21.50
N LEU A 123 -26.02 26.07 20.82
CA LEU A 123 -25.45 25.51 19.60
C LEU A 123 -23.92 25.67 19.63
N VAL A 124 -23.20 24.56 19.51
CA VAL A 124 -21.73 24.52 19.36
C VAL A 124 -21.40 24.07 17.94
N LEU A 125 -20.51 24.80 17.28
CA LEU A 125 -20.05 24.53 15.92
C LEU A 125 -18.56 24.23 15.92
N ASP A 126 -18.17 23.27 15.10
CA ASP A 126 -16.77 22.95 14.87
C ASP A 126 -16.55 22.41 13.46
N ALA A 127 -15.35 22.61 12.91
CA ALA A 127 -14.95 22.04 11.64
C ALA A 127 -13.45 21.74 11.66
N ARG A 128 -13.10 20.56 11.18
CA ARG A 128 -11.72 20.11 10.97
C ARG A 128 -11.47 20.04 9.47
N VAL A 129 -10.44 20.75 9.02
CA VAL A 129 -9.93 20.62 7.65
C VAL A 129 -8.68 19.76 7.69
N THR A 130 -8.59 18.81 6.78
CA THR A 130 -7.39 17.98 6.61
C THR A 130 -6.95 18.03 5.16
N ASP A 131 -5.67 18.28 4.95
CA ASP A 131 -5.05 18.20 3.63
C ASP A 131 -4.95 16.72 3.20
N GLU A 132 -5.53 16.39 2.04
CA GLU A 132 -5.42 15.06 1.46
C GLU A 132 -4.04 14.83 0.81
N GLN A 133 -3.34 15.89 0.40
CA GLN A 133 -1.98 15.81 -0.11
C GLN A 133 -0.97 15.47 0.98
N GLY A 134 -1.26 15.76 2.26
CA GLY A 134 -0.48 15.34 3.42
C GLY A 134 -0.58 13.83 3.74
N LYS A 135 -1.40 13.05 3.02
CA LYS A 135 -1.67 11.63 3.28
C LYS A 135 -1.08 10.71 2.23
N VAL A 136 -0.92 9.44 2.59
CA VAL A 136 -0.42 8.38 1.69
C VAL A 136 -1.50 7.94 0.71
N ASN A 137 -1.25 8.12 -0.59
CA ASN A 137 -2.16 7.65 -1.63
C ASN A 137 -2.01 6.15 -1.89
N ILE A 138 -2.99 5.35 -1.44
CA ILE A 138 -2.91 3.88 -1.47
C ILE A 138 -2.87 3.29 -2.88
N ASN A 139 -3.35 4.03 -3.88
CA ASN A 139 -3.38 3.59 -5.29
C ASN A 139 -2.01 3.68 -5.98
N THR A 140 -1.03 4.41 -5.42
CA THR A 140 0.31 4.56 -6.01
C THR A 140 1.46 4.22 -5.08
N SER A 141 1.18 3.98 -3.80
CA SER A 141 2.20 3.71 -2.78
C SER A 141 2.96 2.41 -3.01
N MET A 142 4.23 2.36 -2.61
CA MET A 142 4.98 1.10 -2.57
C MET A 142 4.55 0.24 -1.37
N PRO A 143 4.76 -1.10 -1.43
CA PRO A 143 4.29 -1.99 -0.36
C PRO A 143 4.88 -1.66 1.00
N ASN A 144 6.16 -1.28 1.04
CA ASN A 144 6.85 -0.86 2.27
C ASN A 144 6.30 0.45 2.85
N LEU A 145 5.80 1.39 2.04
CA LEU A 145 5.24 2.64 2.56
C LEU A 145 3.97 2.37 3.40
N ILE A 146 3.05 1.56 2.88
CA ILE A 146 1.83 1.19 3.61
C ILE A 146 2.18 0.25 4.77
N GLY A 147 3.12 -0.68 4.56
CA GLY A 147 3.61 -1.55 5.62
C GLY A 147 4.18 -0.78 6.80
N ASN A 148 5.06 0.19 6.54
CA ASN A 148 5.67 1.05 7.55
C ASN A 148 4.64 1.92 8.31
N LEU A 149 3.55 2.33 7.66
CA LEU A 149 2.44 3.04 8.35
C LEU A 149 1.75 2.15 9.39
N LEU A 150 1.74 0.84 9.20
CA LEU A 150 1.19 -0.12 10.16
C LEU A 150 2.25 -0.48 11.19
N ALA A 151 3.30 -1.16 10.73
CA ALA A 151 4.48 -1.53 11.48
C ALA A 151 5.63 -1.86 10.53
N GLY A 152 6.82 -1.28 10.77
CA GLY A 152 7.97 -1.43 9.90
C GLY A 152 9.30 -1.35 10.65
N SER A 153 10.31 -2.09 10.16
CA SER A 153 11.65 -2.20 10.72
C SER A 153 12.63 -2.77 9.68
N HIS A 154 13.82 -3.16 10.13
CA HIS A 154 14.84 -3.81 9.31
C HIS A 154 15.46 -4.99 10.02
N LEU A 155 15.95 -5.96 9.24
CA LEU A 155 16.73 -7.06 9.78
C LEU A 155 18.03 -6.56 10.40
N SER A 156 18.22 -6.81 11.70
CA SER A 156 19.45 -6.41 12.39
C SER A 156 20.64 -7.33 12.08
N LYS A 157 20.35 -8.54 11.55
CA LYS A 157 21.32 -9.57 11.16
C LYS A 157 20.87 -10.29 9.88
N ALA A 158 21.83 -10.88 9.15
CA ALA A 158 21.51 -11.75 8.02
C ALA A 158 20.91 -13.08 8.49
N ILE A 159 20.04 -13.68 7.68
CA ILE A 159 19.30 -14.90 7.96
C ILE A 159 19.59 -15.92 6.85
N GLY A 160 19.99 -17.13 7.24
CA GLY A 160 20.25 -18.24 6.31
C GLY A 160 18.99 -19.02 5.88
N TYR A 161 19.12 -19.79 4.79
CA TYR A 161 18.06 -20.71 4.32
C TYR A 161 17.73 -21.79 5.36
N GLU A 162 18.76 -22.38 5.97
CA GLU A 162 18.65 -23.55 6.87
C GLU A 162 18.63 -23.17 8.35
N GLN A 163 18.71 -21.88 8.66
CA GLN A 163 18.75 -21.41 10.04
C GLN A 163 17.35 -21.55 10.65
N ASP A 164 17.25 -22.41 11.65
CA ASP A 164 16.12 -22.42 12.57
C ASP A 164 16.23 -21.18 13.47
N LEU A 165 15.27 -20.28 13.32
CA LEU A 165 15.25 -19.01 14.03
C LEU A 165 14.20 -19.12 15.13
N GLY A 166 14.65 -19.07 16.38
CA GLY A 166 13.73 -18.94 17.52
C GLY A 166 13.07 -17.55 17.59
N GLU A 167 13.70 -16.55 16.98
CA GLU A 167 13.22 -15.17 16.93
C GLU A 167 13.70 -14.49 15.62
N LEU A 168 12.93 -13.51 15.13
CA LEU A 168 13.28 -12.71 13.97
C LEU A 168 14.02 -11.44 14.42
N PRO A 169 15.33 -11.31 14.18
CA PRO A 169 16.11 -10.20 14.70
C PRO A 169 15.85 -8.92 13.88
N ILE A 170 15.27 -7.90 14.53
CA ILE A 170 14.97 -6.60 13.90
C ILE A 170 15.45 -5.41 14.75
N ASP A 171 15.66 -4.25 14.12
CA ASP A 171 16.27 -3.10 14.81
C ASP A 171 15.32 -2.40 15.80
N ASP A 172 14.02 -2.35 15.51
CA ASP A 172 12.98 -1.72 16.35
C ASP A 172 11.67 -2.52 16.23
N THR A 173 11.10 -2.95 17.36
CA THR A 173 9.82 -3.68 17.45
C THR A 173 8.66 -2.80 17.95
N SER A 174 8.90 -1.52 18.25
CA SER A 174 7.94 -0.65 18.95
C SER A 174 6.60 -0.49 18.22
N SER A 175 6.61 -0.48 16.89
CA SER A 175 5.41 -0.33 16.07
C SER A 175 4.59 -1.61 15.89
N PHE A 176 5.15 -2.79 16.17
CA PHE A 176 4.46 -4.06 15.95
C PHE A 176 3.46 -4.32 17.08
N PRO A 177 2.21 -4.72 16.80
CA PRO A 177 1.30 -5.15 17.85
C PRO A 177 1.84 -6.37 18.60
N ALA A 178 1.51 -6.47 19.88
CA ALA A 178 1.68 -7.70 20.67
C ALA A 178 0.60 -7.71 21.77
N ASP A 179 -0.07 -8.84 21.98
CA ASP A 179 -1.12 -8.99 22.99
C ASP A 179 -0.65 -9.70 24.28
N ASP A 180 0.64 -10.05 24.35
CA ASP A 180 1.31 -10.79 25.44
C ASP A 180 0.74 -12.21 25.68
N ASP A 181 -0.05 -12.76 24.74
CA ASP A 181 -0.54 -14.14 24.77
C ASP A 181 0.26 -15.02 23.77
N PRO A 182 1.09 -15.96 24.23
CA PRO A 182 1.93 -16.76 23.33
C PRO A 182 1.13 -17.73 22.46
N ASP A 183 -0.14 -17.99 22.76
CA ASP A 183 -1.01 -18.90 22.02
C ASP A 183 -1.77 -18.21 20.87
N THR A 184 -1.70 -16.88 20.77
CA THR A 184 -2.33 -16.08 19.71
C THR A 184 -1.29 -15.57 18.72
N ILE A 185 -1.68 -15.50 17.45
CA ILE A 185 -0.84 -14.88 16.41
C ILE A 185 -1.09 -13.37 16.48
N ASP A 186 -0.04 -12.60 16.76
CA ASP A 186 -0.08 -11.15 16.87
C ASP A 186 -0.12 -10.46 15.50
N GLY A 187 0.56 -11.05 14.51
CA GLY A 187 0.59 -10.49 13.17
C GLY A 187 1.48 -11.24 12.19
N VAL A 188 1.54 -10.70 10.98
CA VAL A 188 2.35 -11.23 9.89
C VAL A 188 3.15 -10.12 9.24
N VAL A 189 4.46 -10.32 9.15
CA VAL A 189 5.39 -9.42 8.49
C VAL A 189 5.90 -10.02 7.19
N VAL A 190 6.37 -9.17 6.29
CA VAL A 190 7.11 -9.57 5.10
C VAL A 190 8.52 -9.03 5.14
N ILE A 191 9.47 -9.86 4.73
CA ILE A 191 10.82 -9.44 4.39
C ILE A 191 10.88 -9.24 2.88
N LEU A 192 11.14 -8.01 2.42
CA LEU A 192 11.24 -7.70 0.99
C LEU A 192 12.71 -7.78 0.54
N ASN A 193 12.97 -8.63 -0.44
CA ASN A 193 14.22 -8.66 -1.17
C ASN A 193 14.23 -7.53 -2.21
N PRO A 194 15.10 -6.51 -2.06
CA PRO A 194 15.09 -5.32 -2.92
C PRO A 194 15.70 -5.56 -4.30
N ILE A 195 16.37 -6.69 -4.52
CA ILE A 195 17.05 -7.00 -5.80
C ILE A 195 16.07 -7.60 -6.80
N PHE A 196 15.26 -8.56 -6.35
CA PHE A 196 14.33 -9.30 -7.21
C PHE A 196 12.87 -8.99 -6.90
N PHE A 197 12.62 -8.10 -5.93
CA PHE A 197 11.28 -7.78 -5.45
C PHE A 197 10.50 -9.04 -5.02
N THR A 198 11.21 -10.00 -4.43
CA THR A 198 10.64 -11.22 -3.83
C THR A 198 10.41 -11.00 -2.35
N VAL A 199 9.50 -11.77 -1.75
CA VAL A 199 9.03 -11.55 -0.38
C VAL A 199 8.91 -12.88 0.35
N GLU A 200 9.30 -12.89 1.63
CA GLU A 200 8.99 -13.96 2.58
C GLU A 200 7.99 -13.45 3.61
N ALA A 201 6.90 -14.17 3.86
CA ALA A 201 5.98 -13.88 4.95
C ALA A 201 6.33 -14.69 6.20
N ILE A 202 6.26 -14.04 7.35
CA ILE A 202 6.60 -14.59 8.67
C ILE A 202 5.52 -14.16 9.66
N SER A 203 4.85 -15.11 10.30
CA SER A 203 3.96 -14.81 11.45
C SER A 203 4.74 -14.80 12.75
N TYR A 204 4.22 -14.13 13.77
CA TYR A 204 4.81 -14.03 15.11
C TYR A 204 3.71 -14.00 16.19
N THR A 205 4.05 -14.37 17.42
CA THR A 205 3.14 -14.41 18.59
C THR A 205 3.64 -13.53 19.75
N GLY A 206 4.70 -12.76 19.52
CA GLY A 206 5.20 -11.83 20.52
C GLY A 206 6.40 -11.04 20.03
N LYS A 207 6.96 -10.22 20.93
CA LYS A 207 8.14 -9.42 20.64
C LYS A 207 8.98 -9.15 21.88
N THR A 208 10.28 -8.92 21.67
CA THR A 208 11.20 -8.26 22.60
C THR A 208 11.51 -6.86 22.08
N GLU A 209 12.43 -6.11 22.71
CA GLU A 209 12.87 -4.81 22.18
C GLU A 209 13.55 -4.92 20.80
N THR A 210 14.17 -6.06 20.48
CA THR A 210 15.04 -6.21 19.29
C THR A 210 14.72 -7.44 18.44
N ALA A 211 13.59 -8.12 18.67
CA ALA A 211 13.19 -9.27 17.88
C ALA A 211 11.69 -9.58 17.99
N LEU A 212 11.12 -10.18 16.95
CA LEU A 212 9.80 -10.83 17.03
C LEU A 212 9.98 -12.29 17.45
N THR A 213 9.12 -12.78 18.33
CA THR A 213 9.22 -14.13 18.95
C THR A 213 8.08 -15.04 18.49
N GLY A 214 8.23 -16.35 18.72
CA GLY A 214 7.19 -17.33 18.34
C GLY A 214 6.96 -17.37 16.84
N ILE A 215 8.02 -17.25 16.05
CA ILE A 215 7.91 -17.01 14.62
C ILE A 215 7.63 -18.29 13.82
N PHE A 216 6.88 -18.14 12.74
CA PHE A 216 6.78 -19.17 11.69
C PHE A 216 7.18 -18.58 10.34
N ARG A 217 8.25 -19.14 9.75
CA ARG A 217 8.79 -18.70 8.46
C ARG A 217 8.09 -19.39 7.30
N GLY A 218 7.86 -18.66 6.20
CA GLY A 218 7.21 -19.21 5.02
C GLY A 218 5.69 -19.26 5.13
N GLN A 219 5.10 -18.39 5.96
CA GLN A 219 3.66 -18.26 6.12
C GLN A 219 2.99 -17.94 4.77
N TYR A 220 1.72 -18.31 4.59
CA TYR A 220 1.01 -18.16 3.31
C TYR A 220 1.74 -18.81 2.11
N LEU A 221 2.53 -19.86 2.36
CA LEU A 221 3.28 -20.60 1.34
C LEU A 221 4.32 -19.73 0.60
N SER A 222 4.89 -18.71 1.26
CA SER A 222 5.81 -17.76 0.63
C SER A 222 7.20 -18.30 0.26
N GLY A 223 7.54 -19.53 0.64
CA GLY A 223 8.94 -19.97 0.63
C GLY A 223 9.71 -19.47 1.83
N THR A 224 10.85 -20.10 2.09
CA THR A 224 11.87 -19.57 3.01
C THR A 224 13.11 -19.25 2.20
N TRP A 225 13.71 -18.09 2.49
CA TRP A 225 14.75 -17.47 1.69
C TRP A 225 15.95 -17.05 2.54
N GLU A 226 17.08 -16.81 1.87
CA GLU A 226 18.21 -16.09 2.47
C GLU A 226 17.95 -14.59 2.46
N HIS A 227 18.24 -13.94 3.58
CA HIS A 227 18.07 -12.49 3.75
C HIS A 227 19.33 -11.83 4.28
N GLN A 228 19.59 -10.61 3.84
CA GLN A 228 20.74 -9.83 4.32
C GLN A 228 20.33 -8.88 5.44
N LYS A 229 21.30 -8.56 6.30
CA LYS A 229 21.15 -7.47 7.28
C LYS A 229 20.75 -6.18 6.54
N GLY A 230 19.80 -5.44 7.11
CA GLY A 230 19.29 -4.17 6.60
C GLY A 230 18.11 -4.31 5.63
N TRP A 231 17.71 -5.54 5.27
CA TRP A 231 16.50 -5.72 4.46
C TRP A 231 15.25 -5.31 5.23
N PRO A 232 14.29 -4.65 4.57
CA PRO A 232 13.08 -4.13 5.18
C PRO A 232 12.17 -5.26 5.65
N VAL A 233 11.59 -5.05 6.82
CA VAL A 233 10.57 -5.92 7.44
C VAL A 233 9.36 -5.05 7.72
N PHE A 234 8.20 -5.36 7.15
CA PHE A 234 7.00 -4.56 7.35
C PHE A 234 5.73 -5.40 7.33
N ASP A 235 4.63 -4.85 7.81
CA ASP A 235 3.33 -5.55 7.87
C ASP A 235 2.87 -6.06 6.48
N LEU A 236 2.46 -7.35 6.42
CA LEU A 236 2.03 -8.04 5.20
C LEU A 236 0.92 -7.30 4.46
N ARG A 237 0.02 -6.61 5.17
CA ARG A 237 -1.12 -5.92 4.56
C ARG A 237 -0.65 -4.81 3.64
N GLY A 238 0.50 -4.20 3.88
CA GLY A 238 1.13 -3.25 2.96
C GLY A 238 1.43 -3.86 1.60
N LEU A 239 1.96 -5.08 1.58
CA LEU A 239 2.15 -5.85 0.34
C LEU A 239 0.81 -6.15 -0.33
N LYS A 240 -0.18 -6.63 0.43
CA LYS A 240 -1.48 -7.02 -0.13
C LYS A 240 -2.24 -5.84 -0.74
N VAL A 241 -2.20 -4.66 -0.14
CA VAL A 241 -2.78 -3.42 -0.70
C VAL A 241 -2.08 -3.04 -2.02
N PHE A 242 -0.76 -3.19 -2.08
CA PHE A 242 -0.01 -2.99 -3.32
C PHE A 242 -0.43 -3.99 -4.40
N LEU A 243 -0.49 -5.28 -4.07
CA LEU A 243 -0.87 -6.35 -4.98
C LEU A 243 -2.33 -6.27 -5.45
N HIS A 244 -3.25 -5.75 -4.63
CA HIS A 244 -4.63 -5.56 -5.03
C HIS A 244 -4.75 -4.72 -6.30
N ARG A 245 -3.91 -3.68 -6.45
CA ARG A 245 -3.87 -2.87 -7.69
C ARG A 245 -3.44 -3.70 -8.91
N LEU A 246 -2.64 -4.72 -8.66
CA LEU A 246 -2.04 -5.58 -9.67
C LEU A 246 -2.92 -6.79 -10.03
N ALA A 247 -4.05 -6.98 -9.33
CA ALA A 247 -4.90 -8.17 -9.47
C ALA A 247 -5.43 -8.39 -10.89
N ASN A 248 -5.64 -7.31 -11.66
CA ASN A 248 -6.19 -7.35 -13.02
C ASN A 248 -5.17 -6.98 -14.11
N LEU A 249 -3.86 -7.03 -13.82
CA LEU A 249 -2.82 -6.71 -14.82
C LEU A 249 -2.98 -7.56 -16.09
N SER A 250 -3.41 -8.83 -15.96
CA SER A 250 -3.66 -9.76 -17.07
C SER A 250 -4.82 -9.33 -17.97
N ASP A 251 -5.80 -8.62 -17.41
CA ASP A 251 -7.01 -8.14 -18.09
C ASP A 251 -6.83 -6.73 -18.66
N GLY A 252 -5.65 -6.10 -18.46
CA GLY A 252 -5.33 -4.78 -19.00
C GLY A 252 -5.93 -3.62 -18.20
N GLU A 253 -6.30 -3.83 -16.93
CA GLU A 253 -6.77 -2.77 -16.03
C GLU A 253 -6.01 -2.80 -14.69
N ILE A 254 -5.66 -1.62 -14.17
CA ILE A 254 -5.12 -1.48 -12.81
C ILE A 254 -6.30 -1.27 -11.87
N ALA A 255 -6.47 -2.16 -10.91
CA ALA A 255 -7.51 -1.99 -9.89
C ALA A 255 -7.17 -0.80 -8.99
N THR A 256 -8.18 0.00 -8.65
CA THR A 256 -8.00 1.19 -7.80
C THR A 256 -9.08 1.23 -6.72
N PHE A 257 -8.67 1.63 -5.52
CA PHE A 257 -9.58 1.94 -4.44
C PHE A 257 -10.26 3.27 -4.73
N ARG A 258 -11.60 3.27 -4.75
CA ARG A 258 -12.40 4.50 -4.98
C ARG A 258 -12.41 5.44 -3.78
N THR A 259 -12.29 4.88 -2.58
CA THR A 259 -12.33 5.58 -1.30
C THR A 259 -11.33 4.95 -0.34
N PRO A 260 -10.88 5.66 0.72
CA PRO A 260 -9.97 5.08 1.71
C PRO A 260 -10.52 3.82 2.38
N ILE A 261 -11.82 3.78 2.71
CA ILE A 261 -12.49 2.59 3.29
C ILE A 261 -12.45 1.38 2.32
N GLY A 262 -12.33 1.63 1.02
CA GLY A 262 -12.16 0.61 0.00
C GLY A 262 -10.92 -0.27 0.21
N ILE A 263 -9.91 0.19 0.98
CA ILE A 263 -8.74 -0.62 1.34
C ILE A 263 -9.11 -1.98 1.96
N ARG A 264 -10.29 -2.09 2.59
CA ARG A 264 -10.81 -3.33 3.18
C ARG A 264 -11.19 -4.40 2.14
N GLN A 265 -11.33 -4.05 0.87
CA GLN A 265 -11.57 -4.99 -0.24
C GLN A 265 -10.43 -6.01 -0.42
N ILE A 266 -9.25 -5.78 0.18
CA ILE A 266 -8.22 -6.82 0.22
C ILE A 266 -8.69 -8.07 0.97
N ALA A 267 -9.77 -8.02 1.75
CA ALA A 267 -10.35 -9.20 2.38
C ALA A 267 -11.01 -10.17 1.38
N ASP A 268 -11.30 -9.74 0.15
CA ASP A 268 -12.03 -10.54 -0.84
C ASP A 268 -11.16 -11.62 -1.51
N TRP A 269 -9.85 -11.63 -1.27
CA TRP A 269 -8.90 -12.57 -1.87
C TRP A 269 -7.72 -12.85 -0.93
N SER A 270 -7.05 -13.99 -1.08
CA SER A 270 -5.85 -14.37 -0.28
C SER A 270 -4.56 -14.03 -1.01
N VAL A 271 -3.49 -13.70 -0.28
CA VAL A 271 -2.15 -13.44 -0.85
C VAL A 271 -1.45 -14.71 -1.40
N VAL A 272 -1.91 -15.91 -1.02
CA VAL A 272 -1.27 -17.19 -1.38
C VAL A 272 -1.02 -17.39 -2.89
N PRO A 273 -1.95 -17.09 -3.81
CA PRO A 273 -1.71 -17.26 -5.25
C PRO A 273 -0.48 -16.49 -5.75
N TYR A 274 -0.22 -15.30 -5.21
CA TYR A 274 0.96 -14.51 -5.56
C TYR A 274 2.27 -15.20 -5.14
N PHE A 275 2.30 -15.76 -3.94
CA PHE A 275 3.45 -16.49 -3.43
C PHE A 275 3.70 -17.77 -4.24
N LEU A 276 2.66 -18.52 -4.55
CA LEU A 276 2.75 -19.71 -5.40
C LEU A 276 3.19 -19.36 -6.82
N GLN A 277 2.73 -18.26 -7.40
CA GLN A 277 3.22 -17.76 -8.69
C GLN A 277 4.72 -17.42 -8.64
N THR A 278 5.18 -16.81 -7.54
CA THR A 278 6.62 -16.54 -7.34
C THR A 278 7.44 -17.83 -7.28
N LEU A 279 6.93 -18.87 -6.62
CA LEU A 279 7.56 -20.19 -6.60
C LEU A 279 7.45 -20.92 -7.94
N ALA A 280 6.41 -20.65 -8.72
CA ALA A 280 6.27 -21.20 -10.06
C ALA A 280 7.39 -20.70 -10.98
N VAL A 281 7.84 -19.45 -10.85
CA VAL A 281 8.99 -18.92 -11.60
C VAL A 281 10.28 -19.71 -11.36
N VAL A 282 10.46 -20.30 -10.17
CA VAL A 282 11.62 -21.14 -9.84
C VAL A 282 11.39 -22.64 -10.04
N GLY A 283 10.24 -23.01 -10.60
CA GLY A 283 9.96 -24.36 -11.12
C GLY A 283 8.89 -25.16 -10.38
N LEU A 284 8.13 -24.57 -9.45
CA LEU A 284 6.95 -25.23 -8.89
C LEU A 284 5.82 -25.28 -9.94
N ASN A 285 5.21 -26.43 -10.15
CA ASN A 285 4.03 -26.58 -11.02
C ASN A 285 3.17 -27.76 -10.56
N PHE A 286 1.98 -27.89 -11.15
CA PHE A 286 1.05 -28.97 -10.81
C PHE A 286 1.65 -30.38 -10.93
N ASP A 287 2.46 -30.64 -11.97
CA ASP A 287 3.01 -31.97 -12.24
C ASP A 287 4.13 -32.37 -11.26
N ASN A 288 4.84 -31.40 -10.69
CA ASN A 288 5.99 -31.64 -9.82
C ASN A 288 5.80 -31.22 -8.36
N MET A 289 4.67 -30.63 -7.98
CA MET A 289 4.46 -30.11 -6.62
C MET A 289 4.58 -31.19 -5.53
N ALA A 290 4.30 -32.46 -5.84
CA ALA A 290 4.54 -33.58 -4.94
C ALA A 290 6.04 -33.75 -4.60
N GLU A 291 6.93 -33.46 -5.55
CA GLU A 291 8.38 -33.46 -5.30
C GLU A 291 8.81 -32.31 -4.39
N TRP A 292 8.03 -31.23 -4.38
CA TRP A 292 8.15 -30.11 -3.47
C TRP A 292 7.43 -30.35 -2.15
N GLY A 293 6.76 -31.48 -1.91
CA GLY A 293 6.07 -31.74 -0.64
C GLY A 293 4.68 -31.09 -0.51
N LEU A 294 4.09 -30.68 -1.64
CA LEU A 294 2.69 -30.24 -1.75
C LEU A 294 1.86 -31.29 -2.48
N THR A 295 0.63 -31.53 -2.04
CA THR A 295 -0.33 -32.37 -2.78
C THR A 295 -1.62 -31.62 -3.06
N PRO A 296 -2.42 -32.02 -4.08
CA PRO A 296 -3.67 -31.34 -4.37
C PRO A 296 -4.61 -31.35 -3.16
N GLU A 297 -4.63 -32.44 -2.41
CA GLU A 297 -5.44 -32.59 -1.21
C GLU A 297 -5.06 -31.59 -0.12
N MET A 298 -3.76 -31.28 0.03
CA MET A 298 -3.29 -30.27 0.99
C MET A 298 -3.79 -28.87 0.63
N LEU A 299 -3.73 -28.51 -0.66
CA LEU A 299 -4.24 -27.23 -1.16
C LEU A 299 -5.76 -27.14 -0.97
N VAL A 300 -6.50 -28.18 -1.36
CA VAL A 300 -7.97 -28.22 -1.16
C VAL A 300 -8.34 -28.13 0.32
N ARG A 301 -7.61 -28.82 1.20
CA ARG A 301 -7.82 -28.73 2.65
C ARG A 301 -7.53 -27.33 3.19
N ALA A 302 -6.63 -26.59 2.57
CA ALA A 302 -6.36 -25.19 2.84
C ALA A 302 -7.35 -24.22 2.16
N GLY A 303 -8.37 -24.71 1.45
CA GLY A 303 -9.32 -23.86 0.72
C GLY A 303 -8.75 -23.24 -0.56
N LEU A 304 -7.65 -23.78 -1.08
CA LEU A 304 -6.94 -23.32 -2.27
C LEU A 304 -7.25 -24.24 -3.46
N ASP A 305 -7.51 -23.65 -4.63
CA ASP A 305 -7.74 -24.41 -5.87
C ASP A 305 -6.42 -24.92 -6.47
N PRO A 306 -6.15 -26.24 -6.52
CA PRO A 306 -4.93 -26.77 -7.13
C PRO A 306 -4.75 -26.38 -8.60
N ALA A 307 -5.83 -26.07 -9.32
CA ALA A 307 -5.78 -25.66 -10.72
C ALA A 307 -5.02 -24.32 -10.90
N MET A 308 -4.80 -23.53 -9.85
CA MET A 308 -3.99 -22.31 -9.93
C MET A 308 -2.53 -22.55 -10.37
N LEU A 309 -2.03 -23.78 -10.22
CA LEU A 309 -0.70 -24.20 -10.68
C LEU A 309 -0.75 -24.95 -12.03
N GLN A 310 -1.95 -25.21 -12.56
CA GLN A 310 -2.13 -25.76 -13.89
C GLN A 310 -1.98 -24.65 -14.93
N LYS A 311 -1.38 -25.02 -16.06
CA LYS A 311 -1.31 -24.11 -17.21
C LYS A 311 -2.42 -24.40 -18.17
N ASP A 312 -2.83 -23.35 -18.87
CA ASP A 312 -3.69 -23.47 -20.03
C ASP A 312 -3.03 -24.34 -21.11
N ALA A 313 -3.88 -25.08 -21.84
CA ALA A 313 -3.43 -25.91 -22.94
C ALA A 313 -2.88 -25.02 -24.07
N GLU A 314 -1.62 -25.23 -24.44
CA GLU A 314 -0.94 -24.47 -25.46
C GLU A 314 -1.05 -25.18 -26.82
N GLU A 315 -1.58 -24.50 -27.85
CA GLU A 315 -1.54 -25.00 -29.22
C GLU A 315 -0.16 -24.73 -29.83
N VAL A 316 0.67 -25.77 -29.88
CA VAL A 316 2.04 -25.68 -30.41
C VAL A 316 2.26 -26.81 -31.42
N ASP A 317 3.03 -26.54 -32.49
CA ASP A 317 3.50 -27.58 -33.39
C ASP A 317 4.43 -28.55 -32.63
N GLU A 318 3.92 -29.74 -32.35
CA GLU A 318 4.62 -30.81 -31.65
C GLU A 318 5.91 -31.25 -32.36
N ALA A 319 5.99 -31.14 -33.68
CA ALA A 319 7.21 -31.46 -34.41
C ALA A 319 8.28 -30.40 -34.16
N GLU A 320 7.92 -29.12 -34.24
CA GLU A 320 8.81 -27.99 -33.98
C GLU A 320 9.31 -28.01 -32.52
N TYR A 321 8.42 -28.29 -31.57
CA TYR A 321 8.77 -28.45 -30.16
C TYR A 321 9.79 -29.59 -29.93
N ARG A 322 9.56 -30.77 -30.51
CA ARG A 322 10.49 -31.90 -30.39
C ARG A 322 11.85 -31.59 -30.99
N GLU A 323 11.88 -30.91 -32.14
CA GLU A 323 13.12 -30.48 -32.78
C GLU A 323 13.89 -29.48 -31.90
N ALA A 324 13.19 -28.45 -31.39
CA ALA A 324 13.74 -27.44 -30.50
C ALA A 324 14.34 -28.06 -29.22
N ARG A 325 13.57 -28.92 -28.55
CA ARG A 325 14.02 -29.64 -27.35
C ARG A 325 15.25 -30.51 -27.67
N SER A 326 15.22 -31.27 -28.76
CA SER A 326 16.36 -32.06 -29.23
C SER A 326 17.59 -31.19 -29.49
N MET A 327 17.43 -30.01 -30.11
CA MET A 327 18.53 -29.10 -30.43
C MET A 327 19.24 -28.58 -29.17
N LEU A 328 18.48 -28.10 -28.18
CA LEU A 328 19.03 -27.61 -26.90
C LEU A 328 19.81 -28.72 -26.19
N LEU A 329 19.21 -29.92 -26.08
CA LEU A 329 19.84 -31.07 -25.42
C LEU A 329 21.10 -31.56 -26.16
N LYS A 330 21.06 -31.64 -27.50
CA LYS A 330 22.23 -32.04 -28.33
C LYS A 330 23.39 -31.05 -28.21
N ASN A 331 23.10 -29.79 -27.92
CA ASN A 331 24.07 -28.76 -27.67
C ASN A 331 24.43 -28.59 -26.19
N ASN A 332 24.19 -29.60 -25.34
CA ASN A 332 24.61 -29.66 -23.93
C ASN A 332 23.92 -28.65 -22.99
N ILE A 333 22.78 -28.08 -23.37
CA ILE A 333 21.92 -27.41 -22.39
C ILE A 333 21.37 -28.47 -21.41
N PRO A 334 21.48 -28.27 -20.08
CA PRO A 334 20.99 -29.24 -19.10
C PRO A 334 19.50 -29.54 -19.28
N LYS A 335 19.13 -30.82 -19.17
CA LYS A 335 17.72 -31.24 -19.26
C LYS A 335 16.84 -30.48 -18.25
N GLU A 336 17.31 -30.35 -17.02
CA GLU A 336 16.65 -29.60 -15.95
C GLU A 336 16.30 -28.16 -16.33
N VAL A 337 17.14 -27.50 -17.13
CA VAL A 337 16.88 -26.14 -17.62
C VAL A 337 15.79 -26.13 -18.67
N VAL A 338 15.81 -27.09 -19.60
CA VAL A 338 14.77 -27.21 -20.63
C VAL A 338 13.43 -27.57 -20.00
N ASP A 339 13.44 -28.50 -19.05
CA ASP A 339 12.26 -28.90 -18.27
C ASP A 339 11.75 -27.71 -17.44
N LEU A 340 12.65 -26.90 -16.86
CA LEU A 340 12.26 -25.67 -16.16
C LEU A 340 11.58 -24.69 -17.11
N ILE A 341 12.16 -24.39 -18.28
CA ILE A 341 11.56 -23.48 -19.27
C ILE A 341 10.16 -23.97 -19.67
N GLU A 342 10.02 -25.26 -19.96
CA GLU A 342 8.72 -25.86 -20.28
C GLU A 342 7.74 -25.72 -19.12
N SER A 343 8.19 -26.04 -17.91
CA SER A 343 7.35 -26.00 -16.71
C SER A 343 6.95 -24.60 -16.28
N VAL A 344 7.75 -23.57 -16.55
CA VAL A 344 7.47 -22.17 -16.19
C VAL A 344 6.72 -21.45 -17.31
N ARG A 345 7.07 -21.70 -18.57
CA ARG A 345 6.56 -20.93 -19.72
C ARG A 345 5.92 -21.71 -20.88
N GLY A 346 5.88 -23.03 -20.83
CA GLY A 346 5.18 -23.85 -21.82
C GLY A 346 6.08 -24.34 -22.95
N LYS A 347 5.50 -25.06 -23.90
CA LYS A 347 6.21 -25.67 -25.02
C LYS A 347 6.66 -24.65 -26.04
N ALA A 348 5.89 -23.59 -26.29
CA ALA A 348 6.29 -22.54 -27.23
C ALA A 348 7.56 -21.81 -26.74
N ALA A 349 7.71 -21.64 -25.42
CA ALA A 349 8.93 -21.05 -24.85
C ALA A 349 10.18 -21.90 -25.09
N VAL A 350 10.05 -23.25 -25.16
CA VAL A 350 11.17 -24.13 -25.52
C VAL A 350 11.57 -23.93 -26.98
N ILE A 351 10.59 -23.72 -27.87
CA ILE A 351 10.83 -23.39 -29.29
C ILE A 351 11.52 -22.03 -29.42
N GLU A 352 11.00 -21.02 -28.72
CA GLU A 352 11.58 -19.66 -28.68
C GLU A 352 13.03 -19.70 -28.18
N ALA A 353 13.28 -20.41 -27.08
CA ALA A 353 14.61 -20.61 -26.51
C ALA A 353 15.57 -21.23 -27.54
N ALA A 354 15.11 -22.25 -28.26
CA ALA A 354 15.89 -22.91 -29.29
C ALA A 354 16.21 -21.97 -30.47
N LYS A 355 15.23 -21.21 -30.97
CA LYS A 355 15.45 -20.21 -32.03
C LYS A 355 16.46 -19.15 -31.59
N LEU A 356 16.28 -18.57 -30.41
CA LEU A 356 17.19 -17.55 -29.86
C LEU A 356 18.61 -18.11 -29.65
N ALA A 357 18.71 -19.32 -29.09
CA ALA A 357 19.98 -20.00 -28.89
C ALA A 357 20.71 -20.19 -30.22
N LYS A 358 19.99 -20.59 -31.28
CA LYS A 358 20.56 -20.81 -32.62
C LYS A 358 20.93 -19.49 -33.31
N ASP A 359 20.00 -18.54 -33.38
CA ASP A 359 20.08 -17.41 -34.30
C ASP A 359 20.79 -16.19 -33.68
N VAL A 360 20.69 -16.03 -32.36
CA VAL A 360 21.30 -14.90 -31.63
C VAL A 360 22.58 -15.33 -30.94
N PHE A 361 22.54 -16.47 -30.27
CA PHE A 361 23.67 -16.94 -29.48
C PHE A 361 24.56 -17.94 -30.21
N ASN A 362 24.30 -18.26 -31.48
CA ASN A 362 25.00 -19.29 -32.28
C ASN A 362 25.41 -20.49 -31.41
N LEU A 363 24.42 -21.08 -30.74
CA LEU A 363 24.63 -22.14 -29.77
C LEU A 363 25.27 -23.35 -30.45
N ASP A 364 26.44 -23.71 -29.95
CA ASP A 364 27.16 -24.93 -30.27
C ASP A 364 27.44 -25.71 -28.98
N LYS A 365 28.01 -26.90 -29.11
CA LYS A 365 28.37 -27.74 -27.94
C LYS A 365 29.34 -27.04 -26.98
N ALA A 366 30.21 -26.17 -27.46
CA ALA A 366 31.19 -25.48 -26.61
C ALA A 366 30.51 -24.42 -25.73
N ARG A 367 29.63 -23.61 -26.32
CA ARG A 367 28.83 -22.61 -25.60
C ARG A 367 27.83 -23.25 -24.65
N GLY A 368 27.18 -24.34 -25.06
CA GLY A 368 26.31 -25.08 -24.16
C GLY A 368 27.05 -25.74 -23.00
N ASN A 369 28.28 -26.24 -23.21
CA ASN A 369 29.14 -26.69 -22.11
C ASN A 369 29.53 -25.54 -21.16
N ALA A 370 29.83 -24.36 -21.68
CA ALA A 370 30.10 -23.18 -20.86
C ALA A 370 28.88 -22.78 -20.03
N PHE A 371 27.70 -22.73 -20.65
CA PHE A 371 26.43 -22.47 -19.96
C PHE A 371 26.14 -23.54 -18.90
N LYS A 372 26.29 -24.82 -19.23
CA LYS A 372 26.13 -25.94 -18.29
C LYS A 372 27.08 -25.80 -17.10
N GLY A 373 28.33 -25.40 -17.33
CA GLY A 373 29.29 -25.14 -16.26
C GLY A 373 28.81 -24.02 -15.31
N VAL A 374 28.34 -22.90 -15.87
CA VAL A 374 27.78 -21.79 -15.08
C VAL A 374 26.52 -22.23 -14.31
N TYR A 375 25.58 -22.89 -14.99
CA TYR A 375 24.34 -23.37 -14.39
C TYR A 375 24.61 -24.32 -13.22
N LEU A 376 25.45 -25.34 -13.41
CA LEU A 376 25.77 -26.32 -12.37
C LEU A 376 26.54 -25.71 -11.19
N THR A 377 27.32 -24.65 -11.44
CA THR A 377 28.12 -24.00 -10.39
C THR A 377 27.31 -23.01 -9.56
N PHE A 378 26.42 -22.24 -10.20
CA PHE A 378 25.78 -21.08 -9.55
C PHE A 378 24.27 -21.20 -9.38
N ILE A 379 23.55 -21.87 -10.30
CA ILE A 379 22.07 -21.86 -10.33
C ILE A 379 21.49 -23.15 -9.76
N ALA A 380 21.97 -24.30 -10.24
CA ALA A 380 21.49 -25.61 -9.81
C ALA A 380 21.61 -25.84 -8.30
N PRO A 381 22.69 -25.42 -7.61
CA PRO A 381 22.78 -25.54 -6.16
C PRO A 381 21.70 -24.75 -5.43
N GLU A 382 21.42 -23.51 -5.86
CA GLU A 382 20.41 -22.64 -5.25
C GLU A 382 18.99 -23.17 -5.48
N LEU A 383 18.65 -23.58 -6.71
CA LEU A 383 17.35 -24.20 -6.99
C LEU A 383 17.15 -25.48 -6.17
N LYS A 384 18.21 -26.28 -6.02
CA LYS A 384 18.17 -27.48 -5.19
C LYS A 384 17.92 -27.14 -3.72
N LYS A 385 18.59 -26.12 -3.16
CA LYS A 385 18.34 -25.65 -1.79
C LYS A 385 16.89 -25.21 -1.61
N ILE A 386 16.36 -24.37 -2.51
CA ILE A 386 14.97 -23.89 -2.48
C ILE A 386 13.99 -25.06 -2.51
N LYS A 387 14.19 -26.02 -3.42
CA LYS A 387 13.32 -27.20 -3.56
C LYS A 387 13.40 -28.11 -2.32
N THR A 388 14.60 -28.42 -1.84
CA THR A 388 14.81 -29.26 -0.65
C THR A 388 14.18 -28.63 0.59
N ARG A 389 14.36 -27.32 0.77
CA ARG A 389 13.76 -26.60 1.88
C ARG A 389 12.24 -26.55 1.77
N SER A 390 11.72 -26.24 0.58
CA SER A 390 10.29 -26.30 0.28
C SER A 390 9.64 -27.63 0.62
N LYS A 391 10.30 -28.72 0.24
CA LYS A 391 9.89 -30.08 0.60
C LYS A 391 9.72 -30.32 2.08
N SER A 392 10.60 -29.74 2.90
CA SER A 392 10.52 -29.91 4.35
C SER A 392 9.44 -29.05 5.01
N TYR A 393 9.21 -27.82 4.51
CA TYR A 393 8.37 -26.86 5.22
C TYR A 393 6.90 -26.85 4.77
N PHE A 394 6.60 -27.15 3.50
CA PHE A 394 5.24 -26.99 2.97
C PHE A 394 4.15 -27.75 3.76
N PRO A 395 4.38 -28.99 4.25
CA PRO A 395 3.43 -29.65 5.13
C PRO A 395 3.07 -28.84 6.37
N SER A 396 4.08 -28.26 7.04
CA SER A 396 3.87 -27.40 8.20
C SER A 396 3.25 -26.06 7.82
N ALA A 397 3.62 -25.46 6.68
CA ALA A 397 3.05 -24.19 6.24
C ALA A 397 1.57 -24.27 5.87
N ILE A 398 1.09 -25.42 5.40
CA ILE A 398 -0.35 -25.64 5.19
C ILE A 398 -1.09 -25.64 6.53
N LEU A 399 -0.55 -26.26 7.57
CA LEU A 399 -1.14 -26.25 8.91
C LEU A 399 -1.13 -24.83 9.49
N ALA A 400 0.03 -24.14 9.43
CA ALA A 400 0.16 -22.76 9.91
C ALA A 400 -0.75 -21.79 9.15
N TYR A 401 -0.99 -22.02 7.85
CA TYR A 401 -1.95 -21.23 7.09
C TYR A 401 -3.39 -21.48 7.53
N GLN A 402 -3.77 -22.73 7.84
CA GLN A 402 -5.10 -23.04 8.36
C GLN A 402 -5.38 -22.39 9.72
N GLU A 403 -4.35 -22.25 10.56
CA GLU A 403 -4.45 -21.55 11.85
C GLU A 403 -4.74 -20.05 11.68
N ILE A 404 -4.25 -19.43 10.60
CA ILE A 404 -4.38 -17.98 10.39
C ILE A 404 -5.53 -17.58 9.46
N PHE A 405 -6.03 -18.51 8.64
CA PHE A 405 -6.90 -18.18 7.50
C PHE A 405 -8.15 -17.37 7.91
N ASP A 406 -8.77 -17.76 9.02
CA ASP A 406 -9.99 -17.11 9.53
C ASP A 406 -9.72 -16.00 10.56
N LEU A 407 -8.44 -15.71 10.88
CA LEU A 407 -8.08 -14.69 11.86
C LEU A 407 -8.17 -13.27 11.25
N PRO A 408 -9.06 -12.39 11.76
CA PRO A 408 -9.13 -11.00 11.31
C PRO A 408 -7.83 -10.26 11.61
N GLY A 409 -7.47 -9.28 10.77
CA GLY A 409 -6.30 -8.43 11.02
C GLY A 409 -4.97 -8.99 10.50
N MET A 410 -4.90 -10.29 10.16
CA MET A 410 -3.66 -10.94 9.69
C MET A 410 -3.30 -10.56 8.24
N GLU A 411 -4.22 -10.82 7.31
CA GLU A 411 -4.11 -10.36 5.92
C GLU A 411 -5.26 -9.42 5.51
N THR A 412 -6.05 -8.94 6.48
CA THR A 412 -7.24 -8.11 6.27
C THR A 412 -7.26 -6.90 7.21
N PHE A 413 -8.11 -5.92 6.93
CA PHE A 413 -8.34 -4.77 7.81
C PHE A 413 -9.71 -4.88 8.48
N SER A 414 -9.70 -5.00 9.81
CA SER A 414 -10.91 -4.81 10.63
C SER A 414 -11.38 -3.35 10.57
N ALA A 415 -12.62 -3.11 11.03
CA ALA A 415 -13.15 -1.75 11.11
C ALA A 415 -12.34 -0.87 12.08
N SER A 416 -11.91 -1.42 13.22
CA SER A 416 -11.11 -0.70 14.21
C SER A 416 -9.72 -0.33 13.68
N GLU A 417 -9.05 -1.25 12.99
CA GLU A 417 -7.74 -0.97 12.40
C GLU A 417 -7.84 0.08 11.27
N PHE A 418 -8.91 0.03 10.48
CA PHE A 418 -9.16 1.06 9.49
C PHE A 418 -9.28 2.45 10.13
N GLU A 419 -10.05 2.61 11.21
CA GLU A 419 -10.18 3.91 11.88
C GLU A 419 -8.84 4.43 12.42
N GLN A 420 -7.92 3.54 12.81
CA GLN A 420 -6.57 3.93 13.26
C GLN A 420 -5.69 4.48 12.13
N ILE A 421 -5.92 4.04 10.88
CA ILE A 421 -5.11 4.46 9.73
C ILE A 421 -5.80 5.49 8.83
N ARG A 422 -7.11 5.71 9.01
CA ARG A 422 -7.95 6.56 8.16
C ARG A 422 -7.37 7.96 7.96
N ASP A 423 -6.80 8.54 9.00
CA ASP A 423 -6.23 9.89 8.96
C ASP A 423 -4.88 9.97 8.22
N TYR A 424 -4.25 8.83 7.90
CA TYR A 424 -2.94 8.76 7.23
C TYR A 424 -3.01 8.36 5.76
N ILE A 425 -4.17 7.89 5.27
CA ILE A 425 -4.34 7.38 3.92
C ILE A 425 -5.37 8.17 3.12
N THR A 426 -5.19 8.20 1.80
CA THR A 426 -6.10 8.84 0.86
C THR A 426 -6.23 8.07 -0.45
N THR A 427 -7.26 8.37 -1.22
CA THR A 427 -7.41 7.97 -2.63
C THR A 427 -7.53 9.19 -3.56
N THR A 428 -7.47 10.41 -3.02
CA THR A 428 -7.88 11.64 -3.71
C THR A 428 -6.80 12.72 -3.81
N SER A 429 -5.56 12.48 -3.37
CA SER A 429 -4.49 13.45 -3.55
C SER A 429 -4.11 13.68 -5.02
N THR A 430 -3.43 14.79 -5.30
CA THR A 430 -3.00 15.18 -6.64
C THR A 430 -1.60 14.68 -6.95
N GLN A 431 -1.36 14.38 -8.22
CA GLN A 431 -0.03 14.24 -8.80
C GLN A 431 0.02 15.01 -10.12
N PRO A 432 1.15 15.66 -10.48
CA PRO A 432 1.23 16.45 -11.71
C PRO A 432 0.92 15.64 -12.97
N ARG A 433 1.31 14.35 -12.98
CA ARG A 433 1.03 13.37 -14.03
C ARG A 433 0.93 11.99 -13.40
N ALA A 434 0.04 11.15 -13.93
CA ALA A 434 -0.07 9.75 -13.48
C ALA A 434 1.01 8.84 -14.07
N TRP A 435 1.56 9.22 -15.23
CA TRP A 435 2.53 8.44 -15.97
C TRP A 435 3.70 9.32 -16.38
N SER A 436 4.89 8.73 -16.42
CA SER A 436 6.07 9.37 -17.02
C SER A 436 5.80 9.67 -18.49
N GLN A 437 6.65 10.51 -19.09
CA GLN A 437 6.61 10.70 -20.54
C GLN A 437 6.75 9.34 -21.24
N GLU A 438 5.90 9.11 -22.25
CA GLU A 438 5.93 7.90 -23.04
C GLU A 438 7.19 7.86 -23.91
N GLN A 439 7.77 6.67 -23.99
CA GLN A 439 9.01 6.44 -24.73
C GLN A 439 8.84 5.21 -25.61
N MET A 440 9.27 5.33 -26.85
CA MET A 440 9.30 4.20 -27.77
C MET A 440 10.39 3.22 -27.37
N VAL A 441 10.06 1.94 -27.36
CA VAL A 441 11.02 0.88 -27.12
C VAL A 441 11.85 0.67 -28.37
N GLU A 442 13.17 0.75 -28.23
CA GLU A 442 14.06 0.67 -29.40
C GLU A 442 14.27 -0.75 -29.93
N GLY A 443 14.04 -1.77 -29.10
CA GLY A 443 14.23 -3.18 -29.45
C GLY A 443 12.93 -3.99 -29.35
N LYS A 444 13.00 -5.27 -29.72
CA LYS A 444 11.92 -6.22 -29.41
C LYS A 444 11.81 -6.40 -27.90
N ILE A 445 10.59 -6.51 -27.40
CA ILE A 445 10.34 -7.02 -26.04
C ILE A 445 9.89 -8.45 -26.23
N THR A 446 10.77 -9.38 -25.90
CA THR A 446 10.42 -10.79 -25.82
C THR A 446 10.49 -11.22 -24.37
N ASN A 447 9.63 -12.16 -24.03
CA ASN A 447 9.77 -12.92 -22.79
C ASN A 447 11.01 -13.79 -22.96
N ASN A 448 12.20 -13.30 -22.63
CA ASN A 448 13.43 -13.97 -23.00
C ASN A 448 13.63 -15.28 -22.20
N ALA A 449 13.73 -16.42 -22.91
CA ALA A 449 13.71 -17.75 -22.31
C ALA A 449 14.93 -18.11 -21.43
N LEU A 450 16.05 -17.39 -21.54
CA LEU A 450 17.30 -17.73 -20.82
C LEU A 450 17.43 -17.08 -19.43
N LEU A 451 16.69 -15.98 -19.18
CA LEU A 451 16.62 -15.33 -17.87
C LEU A 451 15.21 -15.37 -17.27
N GLY A 452 14.20 -15.82 -18.03
CA GLY A 452 12.83 -15.97 -17.55
C GLY A 452 12.06 -14.66 -17.36
N VAL A 453 12.63 -13.52 -17.73
CA VAL A 453 12.06 -12.18 -17.50
C VAL A 453 12.14 -11.28 -18.75
N PRO A 454 11.10 -10.51 -19.08
CA PRO A 454 11.12 -9.57 -20.21
C PRO A 454 12.14 -8.46 -20.01
N GLN A 455 12.78 -8.04 -21.10
CA GLN A 455 13.72 -6.92 -21.08
C GLN A 455 13.38 -5.92 -22.18
N MET A 456 13.49 -4.64 -21.87
CA MET A 456 13.26 -3.56 -22.82
C MET A 456 14.40 -2.54 -22.77
N ARG A 457 14.65 -1.90 -23.92
CA ARG A 457 15.64 -0.82 -24.06
C ARG A 457 14.94 0.50 -24.23
N LEU A 458 15.20 1.42 -23.31
CA LEU A 458 14.58 2.73 -23.25
C LEU A 458 15.64 3.85 -23.35
N PRO A 459 15.32 4.98 -24.03
CA PRO A 459 16.17 6.16 -24.04
C PRO A 459 16.43 6.73 -22.63
N ARG A 460 15.38 6.78 -21.78
CA ARG A 460 15.47 7.20 -20.38
C ARG A 460 14.90 6.12 -19.48
N TYR A 461 15.72 5.63 -18.56
CA TYR A 461 15.33 4.61 -17.58
C TYR A 461 15.14 5.18 -16.17
N ASP A 462 15.24 6.50 -16.01
CA ASP A 462 15.26 7.19 -14.70
C ASP A 462 13.96 7.10 -13.90
N PHE A 463 12.93 6.42 -14.42
CA PHE A 463 11.63 6.23 -13.76
C PHE A 463 11.27 4.75 -13.54
N PHE A 464 12.22 3.81 -13.66
CA PHE A 464 11.95 2.37 -13.68
C PHE A 464 12.69 1.59 -12.59
N ASN A 465 12.76 2.13 -11.37
CA ASN A 465 13.30 1.38 -10.24
C ASN A 465 12.40 0.18 -9.85
N PRO A 466 12.93 -0.77 -9.04
CA PRO A 466 12.18 -1.96 -8.63
C PRO A 466 10.81 -1.63 -8.03
N GLY A 467 9.79 -2.39 -8.41
CA GLY A 467 8.40 -2.23 -7.96
C GLY A 467 7.60 -1.14 -8.68
N THR A 468 8.18 -0.46 -9.66
CA THR A 468 7.43 0.49 -10.50
C THR A 468 6.49 -0.25 -11.45
N VAL A 469 5.22 0.15 -11.49
CA VAL A 469 4.26 -0.33 -12.50
C VAL A 469 4.59 0.31 -13.84
N VAL A 470 4.71 -0.52 -14.87
CA VAL A 470 5.06 -0.16 -16.24
C VAL A 470 3.86 -0.40 -17.13
N ARG A 471 3.43 0.61 -17.89
CA ARG A 471 2.42 0.47 -18.94
C ARG A 471 3.12 0.33 -20.28
N ILE A 472 2.68 -0.66 -21.06
CA ILE A 472 3.18 -0.96 -22.40
C ILE A 472 1.98 -0.94 -23.35
N ARG A 473 2.04 -0.13 -24.39
CA ARG A 473 0.95 -0.02 -25.38
C ARG A 473 1.48 0.01 -26.79
N SER A 474 0.69 -0.46 -27.75
CA SER A 474 1.06 -0.36 -29.16
C SER A 474 0.96 1.09 -29.65
N ILE A 475 1.83 1.43 -30.60
CA ILE A 475 1.74 2.65 -31.39
C ILE A 475 0.56 2.57 -32.36
N ASP A 476 0.33 1.38 -32.93
CA ASP A 476 -0.60 1.18 -34.04
C ASP A 476 -1.96 0.62 -33.59
N ASP A 477 -2.00 -0.13 -32.48
CA ASP A 477 -3.22 -0.76 -31.95
C ASP A 477 -3.57 -0.26 -30.53
N PRO A 478 -4.54 0.67 -30.38
CA PRO A 478 -4.95 1.17 -29.07
C PRO A 478 -5.51 0.10 -28.12
N SER A 479 -5.96 -1.04 -28.63
CA SER A 479 -6.49 -2.16 -27.82
C SER A 479 -5.38 -3.06 -27.27
N LYS A 480 -4.18 -3.01 -27.86
CA LYS A 480 -3.01 -3.76 -27.39
C LYS A 480 -2.32 -2.95 -26.29
N VAL A 481 -2.76 -3.15 -25.06
CA VAL A 481 -2.20 -2.57 -23.84
C VAL A 481 -2.00 -3.66 -22.81
N GLU A 482 -0.86 -3.63 -22.14
CA GLU A 482 -0.62 -4.46 -20.96
C GLU A 482 0.25 -3.73 -19.94
N TYR A 483 0.37 -4.32 -18.77
CA TYR A 483 1.12 -3.76 -17.66
C TYR A 483 2.07 -4.81 -17.10
N GLY A 484 3.20 -4.36 -16.57
CA GLY A 484 4.17 -5.21 -15.90
C GLY A 484 4.82 -4.50 -14.72
N LEU A 485 5.53 -5.23 -13.88
CA LEU A 485 6.28 -4.66 -12.78
C LEU A 485 7.77 -4.59 -13.10
N ALA A 486 8.40 -3.44 -12.91
CA ALA A 486 9.85 -3.33 -13.06
C ALA A 486 10.54 -4.11 -11.93
N ALA A 487 11.34 -5.11 -12.29
CA ALA A 487 12.26 -5.79 -11.37
C ALA A 487 13.53 -4.95 -11.13
N GLY A 488 13.91 -4.13 -12.12
CA GLY A 488 14.97 -3.16 -11.98
C GLY A 488 15.39 -2.54 -13.30
N ALA A 489 16.19 -1.47 -13.21
CA ALA A 489 16.77 -0.80 -14.36
C ALA A 489 18.27 -0.53 -14.16
N PHE A 490 19.01 -0.54 -15.27
CA PHE A 490 20.46 -0.33 -15.30
C PHE A 490 20.91 0.34 -16.59
N PRO A 491 22.02 1.11 -16.54
CA PRO A 491 22.68 1.58 -17.75
C PRO A 491 23.24 0.39 -18.54
N THR A 492 22.87 0.29 -19.81
CA THR A 492 23.40 -0.68 -20.77
C THR A 492 24.24 0.03 -21.83
N PRO A 493 25.43 -0.46 -22.19
CA PRO A 493 26.16 0.07 -23.33
C PRO A 493 25.35 -0.14 -24.63
N ARG A 494 25.39 0.83 -25.56
CA ARG A 494 24.71 0.73 -26.88
C ARG A 494 25.05 -0.52 -27.70
N ARG A 495 26.17 -1.20 -27.40
CA ARG A 495 26.61 -2.47 -28.04
C ARG A 495 26.34 -3.73 -27.19
N GLY A 496 25.51 -3.64 -26.16
CA GLY A 496 25.25 -4.73 -25.22
C GLY A 496 26.40 -4.94 -24.23
N PHE A 497 26.25 -5.91 -23.32
CA PHE A 497 27.18 -6.25 -22.24
C PHE A 497 28.61 -6.65 -22.70
N ARG A 498 28.90 -6.66 -24.00
CA ARG A 498 30.12 -7.22 -24.61
C ARG A 498 31.19 -6.20 -24.99
N GLY A 499 31.07 -4.94 -24.56
CA GLY A 499 32.04 -3.89 -24.87
C GLY A 499 32.18 -2.87 -23.76
N MET A 500 32.91 -3.21 -22.69
CA MET A 500 33.47 -2.19 -21.79
C MET A 500 34.60 -1.47 -22.53
N GLY A 501 34.24 -0.41 -23.26
CA GLY A 501 35.16 0.57 -23.80
C GLY A 501 34.68 1.97 -23.39
N ALA A 502 35.58 2.77 -22.82
CA ALA A 502 35.32 4.14 -22.42
C ALA A 502 34.90 4.96 -23.66
N GLY A 503 33.61 5.33 -23.74
CA GLY A 503 33.06 6.12 -24.85
C GLY A 503 31.68 5.71 -25.37
N ALA A 504 31.03 4.67 -24.82
CA ALA A 504 29.67 4.28 -25.22
C ALA A 504 28.60 5.15 -24.54
N ILE A 505 27.73 5.80 -25.33
CA ILE A 505 26.49 6.41 -24.83
C ILE A 505 25.60 5.26 -24.32
N PHE A 506 25.30 5.24 -23.01
CA PHE A 506 24.50 4.20 -22.39
C PHE A 506 23.00 4.38 -22.72
N GLN A 507 22.31 3.29 -23.07
CA GLN A 507 20.85 3.19 -23.09
C GLN A 507 20.36 2.51 -21.83
N GLY A 508 19.15 2.80 -21.36
CA GLY A 508 18.60 2.15 -20.18
C GLY A 508 18.02 0.77 -20.48
N GLY A 509 18.49 -0.27 -19.80
CA GLY A 509 17.83 -1.57 -19.77
C GLY A 509 16.84 -1.62 -18.61
N VAL A 510 15.60 -1.98 -18.87
CA VAL A 510 14.57 -2.27 -17.84
C VAL A 510 14.21 -3.75 -17.92
N ILE A 511 14.22 -4.41 -16.77
CA ILE A 511 13.78 -5.80 -16.60
C ILE A 511 12.41 -5.79 -15.93
N LEU A 512 11.48 -6.58 -16.43
CA LEU A 512 10.19 -6.80 -15.79
C LEU A 512 10.19 -8.07 -14.94
N LYS A 513 9.38 -8.12 -13.90
CA LYS A 513 9.29 -9.27 -12.98
C LYS A 513 8.50 -10.42 -13.60
N GLU A 514 7.34 -10.14 -14.18
CA GLU A 514 6.46 -11.14 -14.79
C GLU A 514 6.61 -11.19 -16.31
N PRO A 515 6.38 -12.36 -16.94
CA PRO A 515 6.24 -12.44 -18.39
C PRO A 515 5.06 -11.60 -18.88
N LEU A 516 5.23 -10.99 -20.05
CA LEU A 516 4.18 -10.24 -20.74
C LEU A 516 3.22 -11.17 -21.47
N ARG A 517 1.97 -10.74 -21.62
CA ARG A 517 0.95 -11.40 -22.44
C ARG A 517 1.30 -11.31 -23.92
N TYR A 518 1.86 -10.18 -24.35
CA TYR A 518 2.23 -9.96 -25.74
C TYR A 518 3.74 -9.99 -25.95
N GLU A 519 4.13 -10.46 -27.13
CA GLU A 519 5.43 -10.10 -27.69
C GLU A 519 5.32 -8.77 -28.44
N TRP A 520 6.38 -7.98 -28.35
CA TRP A 520 6.45 -6.67 -28.99
C TRP A 520 7.57 -6.65 -30.01
N ALA A 521 7.22 -6.32 -31.24
CA ALA A 521 8.16 -6.08 -32.30
C ALA A 521 9.01 -4.82 -32.01
N GLU A 522 10.10 -4.71 -32.74
CA GLU A 522 11.00 -3.57 -32.64
C GLU A 522 10.24 -2.28 -32.95
N ARG A 523 10.28 -1.30 -32.04
CA ARG A 523 9.61 0.00 -32.17
C ARG A 523 8.09 -0.07 -32.31
N GLU A 524 7.46 -1.17 -31.88
CA GLU A 524 6.00 -1.29 -31.82
C GLU A 524 5.42 -0.67 -30.53
N ALA A 525 6.18 -0.72 -29.43
CA ALA A 525 5.70 -0.40 -28.09
C ALA A 525 6.06 1.01 -27.64
N LEU A 526 5.11 1.68 -26.97
CA LEU A 526 5.32 2.85 -26.12
C LEU A 526 5.23 2.43 -24.65
N VAL A 527 6.19 2.90 -23.86
CA VAL A 527 6.32 2.56 -22.45
C VAL A 527 6.30 3.81 -21.59
N SER A 528 5.59 3.73 -20.46
CA SER A 528 5.55 4.75 -19.42
C SER A 528 5.56 4.12 -18.02
N ALA A 529 6.23 4.76 -17.07
CA ALA A 529 6.23 4.37 -15.66
C ALA A 529 5.11 5.07 -14.89
N ALA A 530 4.42 4.35 -14.00
CA ALA A 530 3.46 4.94 -13.08
C ALA A 530 4.19 5.85 -12.09
N LEU A 531 3.75 7.10 -11.99
CA LEU A 531 4.30 8.06 -11.03
C LEU A 531 3.57 7.92 -9.68
N ARG A 532 4.24 8.37 -8.62
CA ARG A 532 3.75 8.27 -7.25
C ARG A 532 3.26 9.64 -6.77
N HIS A 533 2.20 9.65 -5.98
CA HIS A 533 1.68 10.89 -5.41
C HIS A 533 2.66 11.41 -4.37
N PRO A 534 3.21 12.64 -4.54
CA PRO A 534 4.04 13.23 -3.51
C PRO A 534 3.21 13.57 -2.28
N ILE A 535 3.85 13.72 -1.14
CA ILE A 535 3.19 14.09 0.12
C ILE A 535 3.52 15.54 0.46
N ASN A 536 2.53 16.33 0.83
CA ASN A 536 2.77 17.68 1.35
C ASN A 536 3.45 17.56 2.72
N ILE A 537 4.74 17.88 2.78
CA ILE A 537 5.53 17.71 4.00
C ILE A 537 5.06 18.64 5.13
N ASN A 538 4.51 19.82 4.80
CA ASN A 538 4.15 20.86 5.76
C ASN A 538 2.83 20.57 6.51
N THR A 539 2.01 19.66 5.98
CA THR A 539 0.71 19.27 6.55
C THR A 539 0.64 17.78 6.90
N ALA A 540 1.62 16.99 6.44
CA ALA A 540 1.66 15.55 6.67
C ALA A 540 1.77 15.23 8.17
N PRO A 541 0.96 14.29 8.69
CA PRO A 541 1.14 13.78 10.03
C PRO A 541 2.55 13.20 10.22
N ARG A 542 3.12 13.37 11.42
CA ARG A 542 4.44 12.80 11.80
C ARG A 542 4.61 11.34 11.33
N LYS A 543 3.60 10.50 11.57
CA LYS A 543 3.62 9.07 11.20
C LYS A 543 3.78 8.84 9.69
N VAL A 544 3.22 9.73 8.87
CA VAL A 544 3.36 9.67 7.41
C VAL A 544 4.80 10.01 7.00
N ILE A 545 5.39 11.07 7.57
CA ILE A 545 6.78 11.47 7.27
C ILE A 545 7.75 10.35 7.65
N GLU A 546 7.60 9.77 8.84
CA GLU A 546 8.41 8.63 9.29
C GLU A 546 8.30 7.43 8.33
N ALA A 547 7.08 7.06 7.91
CA ALA A 547 6.85 5.93 7.01
C ALA A 547 7.44 6.16 5.61
N VAL A 548 7.46 7.40 5.12
CA VAL A 548 8.09 7.79 3.85
C VAL A 548 9.62 7.67 3.93
N LEU A 549 10.23 8.04 5.05
CA LEU A 549 11.68 8.03 5.20
C LEU A 549 12.23 6.63 5.52
N THR A 550 11.47 5.79 6.21
CA THR A 550 11.94 4.49 6.71
C THR A 550 12.24 3.50 5.56
N GLY A 551 13.44 2.95 5.59
CA GLY A 551 13.90 1.89 4.69
C GLY A 551 14.35 2.31 3.31
N LEU A 552 14.47 3.61 3.06
CA LEU A 552 15.07 4.13 1.84
C LEU A 552 16.55 3.69 1.72
N THR A 553 16.97 3.35 0.51
CA THR A 553 18.36 2.94 0.26
C THR A 553 18.77 3.04 -1.21
N THR A 554 20.06 3.29 -1.43
CA THR A 554 20.73 3.16 -2.73
C THR A 554 21.62 1.92 -2.84
N ASP A 555 21.75 1.12 -1.77
CA ASP A 555 22.55 -0.10 -1.77
C ASP A 555 21.81 -1.22 -2.50
N ARG A 556 22.51 -2.00 -3.34
CA ARG A 556 21.88 -2.95 -4.28
C ARG A 556 22.53 -4.32 -4.28
N PHE A 557 23.86 -4.38 -4.22
CA PHE A 557 24.64 -5.64 -4.23
C PHE A 557 25.69 -5.70 -3.12
N GLN A 558 25.53 -4.87 -2.08
CA GLN A 558 26.52 -4.80 -1.01
C GLN A 558 26.28 -5.91 0.04
N PRO A 559 27.34 -6.51 0.60
CA PRO A 559 27.21 -7.51 1.66
C PRO A 559 26.56 -6.97 2.95
N ARG A 560 26.63 -5.65 3.16
CA ARG A 560 25.92 -4.92 4.21
C ARG A 560 25.02 -3.90 3.54
N PHE A 561 23.73 -4.08 3.71
CA PHE A 561 22.71 -3.21 3.15
C PHE A 561 22.51 -2.03 4.11
N ASN A 562 22.86 -0.82 3.70
CA ASN A 562 22.59 0.39 4.50
C ASN A 562 21.25 0.98 4.07
N SER A 563 20.29 1.05 4.98
CA SER A 563 18.98 1.66 4.77
C SER A 563 18.67 2.61 5.93
N VAL A 564 17.84 3.61 5.64
CA VAL A 564 17.35 4.54 6.68
C VAL A 564 16.60 3.74 7.74
N THR A 565 17.14 3.71 8.94
CA THR A 565 16.56 3.00 10.10
C THR A 565 15.35 3.77 10.66
N VAL A 566 14.55 3.10 11.51
CA VAL A 566 13.38 3.72 12.15
C VAL A 566 13.79 4.88 13.06
N SER A 567 14.90 4.74 13.79
CA SER A 567 15.44 5.80 14.65
C SER A 567 15.94 7.01 13.86
N GLU A 568 16.65 6.78 12.75
CA GLU A 568 17.07 7.84 11.82
C GLU A 568 15.87 8.57 11.21
N ALA A 569 14.84 7.83 10.78
CA ALA A 569 13.61 8.41 10.25
C ALA A 569 12.88 9.27 11.30
N LYS A 570 12.75 8.79 12.54
CA LYS A 570 12.15 9.54 13.66
C LYS A 570 12.94 10.82 13.95
N ALA A 571 14.27 10.71 14.07
CA ALA A 571 15.14 11.84 14.39
C ALA A 571 15.17 12.90 13.27
N LEU A 572 15.19 12.47 12.00
CA LEU A 572 15.05 13.42 10.89
C LEU A 572 13.66 14.06 10.86
N THR A 573 12.61 13.30 11.21
CA THR A 573 11.25 13.84 11.28
C THR A 573 11.13 14.95 12.35
N ASP A 574 11.79 14.81 13.51
CA ASP A 574 11.88 15.89 14.50
C ASP A 574 12.48 17.16 13.87
N LEU A 575 13.62 17.03 13.21
CA LEU A 575 14.30 18.16 12.56
C LEU A 575 13.46 18.80 11.44
N LEU A 576 12.71 17.99 10.69
CA LEU A 576 11.83 18.49 9.64
C LEU A 576 10.65 19.26 10.22
N ILE A 577 10.00 18.74 11.27
CA ILE A 577 8.87 19.40 11.95
C ILE A 577 9.33 20.74 12.56
N ASP A 578 10.50 20.77 13.20
CA ASP A 578 11.06 22.00 13.76
C ASP A 578 11.41 23.04 12.69
N ALA A 579 11.66 22.60 11.45
CA ALA A 579 11.97 23.46 10.31
C ALA A 579 10.73 23.89 9.50
N MET A 580 9.54 23.36 9.80
CA MET A 580 8.33 23.72 9.06
C MET A 580 7.95 25.21 9.27
N PRO A 581 7.47 25.93 8.23
CA PRO A 581 7.21 25.43 6.88
C PRO A 581 8.49 25.31 6.04
N ILE A 582 8.62 24.17 5.34
CA ILE A 582 9.71 23.91 4.40
C ILE A 582 9.35 24.55 3.06
N MET A 583 10.19 25.47 2.61
CA MET A 583 9.88 26.34 1.47
C MET A 583 10.10 25.68 0.10
N GLY A 584 10.68 24.49 0.08
CA GLY A 584 10.96 23.75 -1.15
C GLY A 584 12.15 22.80 -1.01
N PHE A 585 12.57 22.21 -2.14
CA PHE A 585 13.60 21.17 -2.12
C PHE A 585 14.97 21.66 -1.62
N ALA A 586 15.33 22.92 -1.88
CA ALA A 586 16.61 23.47 -1.40
C ALA A 586 16.67 23.53 0.14
N ASP A 587 15.55 23.91 0.76
CA ASP A 587 15.41 24.01 2.22
C ASP A 587 15.33 22.61 2.86
N PHE A 588 14.51 21.73 2.29
CA PHE A 588 14.49 20.30 2.66
C PHE A 588 15.89 19.69 2.61
N ARG A 589 16.64 19.96 1.53
CA ARG A 589 18.01 19.47 1.36
C ARG A 589 18.95 20.01 2.44
N GLN A 590 18.83 21.28 2.82
CA GLN A 590 19.62 21.88 3.89
C GLN A 590 19.40 21.15 5.22
N VAL A 591 18.14 20.82 5.57
CA VAL A 591 17.81 20.05 6.78
C VAL A 591 18.45 18.67 6.74
N VAL A 592 18.31 17.95 5.63
CA VAL A 592 18.88 16.59 5.47
C VAL A 592 20.42 16.61 5.51
N GLU A 593 21.08 17.55 4.83
CA GLU A 593 22.54 17.68 4.85
C GLU A 593 23.05 18.07 6.25
N ASN A 594 22.34 18.94 6.98
CA ASN A 594 22.66 19.27 8.36
C ASN A 594 22.52 18.06 9.29
N ALA A 595 21.48 17.22 9.10
CA ALA A 595 21.30 15.97 9.84
C ALA A 595 22.42 14.96 9.57
N GLN A 596 22.95 14.91 8.34
CA GLN A 596 24.14 14.13 8.04
C GLN A 596 25.38 14.69 8.75
N LEU A 597 25.58 16.01 8.73
CA LEU A 597 26.75 16.65 9.37
C LEU A 597 26.75 16.50 10.89
N SER A 598 25.57 16.46 11.53
CA SER A 598 25.42 16.23 12.97
C SER A 598 25.51 14.75 13.37
N GLY A 599 25.63 13.84 12.40
CA GLY A 599 25.71 12.40 12.65
C GLY A 599 24.37 11.72 12.93
N VAL A 600 23.25 12.42 12.70
CA VAL A 600 21.90 11.83 12.79
C VAL A 600 21.65 10.86 11.63
N LEU A 601 22.25 11.11 10.46
CA LEU A 601 22.13 10.26 9.28
C LEU A 601 23.49 9.80 8.76
N GLY A 602 23.54 8.59 8.23
CA GLY A 602 24.63 8.16 7.36
C GLY A 602 24.63 8.90 6.02
N GLY A 603 25.80 9.04 5.39
CA GLY A 603 25.92 9.74 4.10
C GLY A 603 25.16 9.07 2.94
N ARG A 604 25.03 7.73 2.96
CA ARG A 604 24.21 7.02 1.97
C ARG A 604 22.71 7.19 2.22
N ASP A 605 22.33 7.36 3.48
CA ASP A 605 20.94 7.54 3.90
C ASP A 605 20.43 8.91 3.46
N SER A 606 21.23 9.97 3.66
CA SER A 606 20.96 11.30 3.09
C SER A 606 20.79 11.24 1.56
N GLU A 607 21.68 10.56 0.83
CA GLU A 607 21.54 10.43 -0.63
C GLU A 607 20.24 9.73 -1.02
N ALA A 608 19.87 8.63 -0.36
CA ALA A 608 18.63 7.91 -0.62
C ALA A 608 17.39 8.80 -0.38
N ILE A 609 17.38 9.56 0.72
CA ILE A 609 16.30 10.49 1.09
C ILE A 609 16.14 11.58 0.03
N LEU A 610 17.24 12.23 -0.38
CA LEU A 610 17.23 13.31 -1.36
C LEU A 610 16.78 12.84 -2.75
N ILE A 611 17.24 11.66 -3.19
CA ILE A 611 16.80 11.09 -4.48
C ILE A 611 15.30 10.73 -4.42
N ASN A 612 14.85 10.08 -3.34
CA ASN A 612 13.46 9.68 -3.17
C ASN A 612 12.50 10.89 -3.14
N ALA A 613 12.90 11.97 -2.47
CA ALA A 613 12.11 13.21 -2.41
C ALA A 613 11.86 13.84 -3.79
N LEU A 614 12.84 13.76 -4.71
CA LEU A 614 12.72 14.31 -6.07
C LEU A 614 12.09 13.35 -7.07
N ASN A 615 12.54 12.10 -7.06
CA ASN A 615 12.11 11.08 -8.00
C ASN A 615 12.11 9.72 -7.30
N PRO A 616 10.97 9.31 -6.70
CA PRO A 616 10.89 8.04 -5.99
C PRO A 616 11.01 6.82 -6.92
N ASN A 617 10.93 7.01 -8.24
CA ASN A 617 11.11 5.96 -9.24
C ASN A 617 12.55 5.87 -9.76
N GLN A 618 13.50 6.61 -9.18
CA GLN A 618 14.86 6.69 -9.67
C GLN A 618 15.60 5.35 -9.48
N PRO A 619 16.21 4.75 -10.54
CA PRO A 619 16.79 3.41 -10.48
C PRO A 619 17.85 3.18 -9.40
N ARG A 620 18.64 4.18 -9.02
CA ARG A 620 19.62 4.07 -7.93
C ARG A 620 18.95 3.74 -6.60
N LEU A 621 17.67 4.04 -6.43
CA LEU A 621 16.90 3.57 -5.27
C LEU A 621 16.54 2.10 -5.43
N SER A 622 17.11 1.26 -4.58
CA SER A 622 16.77 -0.16 -4.49
C SER A 622 15.46 -0.35 -3.71
N ILE A 623 15.23 0.51 -2.71
CA ILE A 623 13.99 0.62 -1.97
C ILE A 623 13.60 2.09 -1.98
N SER A 624 12.35 2.36 -2.32
CA SER A 624 11.78 3.71 -2.32
C SER A 624 10.33 3.70 -1.83
N THR A 625 9.81 4.88 -1.48
CA THR A 625 8.45 5.06 -0.96
C THR A 625 7.69 6.02 -1.88
N THR A 626 7.62 7.30 -1.57
CA THR A 626 7.13 8.38 -2.44
C THR A 626 7.88 9.68 -2.16
N GLY A 627 7.73 10.67 -3.04
CA GLY A 627 8.39 11.97 -2.92
C GLY A 627 7.64 12.96 -2.02
N PHE A 628 8.20 14.16 -1.88
CA PHE A 628 7.57 15.27 -1.16
C PHE A 628 7.14 16.39 -2.12
N CYS A 629 6.08 17.09 -1.75
CA CYS A 629 5.69 18.39 -2.27
C CYS A 629 5.46 19.34 -1.09
N TYR A 630 5.13 20.59 -1.39
CA TYR A 630 5.11 21.66 -0.39
C TYR A 630 3.77 22.39 -0.33
N SER A 631 2.79 22.02 -1.17
CA SER A 631 1.45 22.59 -1.22
C SER A 631 0.37 21.51 -1.16
N THR A 632 -0.83 21.89 -0.73
CA THR A 632 -2.01 21.03 -0.53
C THR A 632 -2.66 20.60 -1.85
N SER A 633 -2.31 21.28 -2.95
CA SER A 633 -2.99 21.13 -4.24
C SER A 633 -4.51 21.35 -4.18
N GLU A 634 -5.00 22.07 -3.15
CA GLU A 634 -6.39 22.44 -2.95
C GLU A 634 -7.36 21.25 -2.78
N ILE A 635 -6.87 20.12 -2.27
CA ILE A 635 -7.70 18.94 -1.99
C ILE A 635 -7.77 18.70 -0.49
N TYR A 636 -8.96 18.94 0.05
CA TYR A 636 -9.19 18.86 1.49
C TYR A 636 -10.37 17.94 1.83
N THR A 637 -10.26 17.28 2.99
CA THR A 637 -11.42 16.72 3.69
C THR A 637 -11.88 17.71 4.74
N VAL A 638 -13.17 18.08 4.70
CA VAL A 638 -13.82 18.93 5.70
C VAL A 638 -14.81 18.11 6.50
N GLU A 639 -14.49 17.87 7.77
CA GLU A 639 -15.41 17.26 8.74
C GLU A 639 -16.02 18.36 9.60
N SER A 640 -17.36 18.42 9.66
CA SER A 640 -18.06 19.46 10.42
C SER A 640 -19.03 18.90 11.44
N THR A 641 -19.03 19.51 12.62
CA THR A 641 -19.82 19.10 13.77
C THR A 641 -20.73 20.23 14.22
N GLY A 642 -21.97 19.88 14.52
CA GLY A 642 -22.94 20.78 15.11
C GLY A 642 -23.62 20.09 16.30
N VAL A 643 -23.56 20.71 17.47
CA VAL A 643 -24.14 20.18 18.71
C VAL A 643 -25.20 21.16 19.20
N SER A 644 -26.46 20.72 19.31
CA SER A 644 -27.54 21.54 19.86
C SER A 644 -27.93 21.05 21.25
N ARG A 645 -27.87 21.92 22.27
CA ARG A 645 -28.33 21.60 23.63
C ARG A 645 -29.87 21.59 23.66
N ASN A 646 -30.46 20.50 24.10
CA ASN A 646 -31.90 20.40 24.36
C ASN A 646 -32.18 20.74 25.83
N ALA A 647 -33.10 21.67 26.09
CA ALA A 647 -33.52 22.04 27.45
C ALA A 647 -34.37 20.96 28.14
N ALA A 648 -34.92 19.99 27.39
CA ALA A 648 -35.75 18.91 27.93
C ALA A 648 -34.95 17.71 28.50
N GLY A 649 -33.61 17.78 28.48
CA GLY A 649 -32.70 16.73 28.96
C GLY A 649 -32.07 17.00 30.33
N THR A 650 -32.48 18.05 31.03
CA THR A 650 -32.09 18.37 32.41
C THR A 650 -33.21 18.11 33.40
#